data_AF-A0A5C5UZ06-F1
#
_entry.id   AF-A0A5C5UZ06-F1
#
_cell.length_a   1.000
_cell.length_b   1.000
_cell.length_c   1.000
_cell.angle_alpha   90.00
_cell.angle_beta   90.00
_cell.angle_gamma   90.00
#
_symmetry.space_group_name_H-M   'P 1'
#
loop_
_entity.id
_entity.type
_entity.pdbx_description
1 polymer ?
#
loop_
_entity_poly.entity_id
_entity_poly.type
_entity_poly.pdbx_seq_one_letter_code
_entity_poly.pdbx_strand_id
1 'polypeptide(L)'
;MALFVWRGDAQGRAQVSKIVAEFVEAGDIVTLTINRKDIAFTALSDSLAPIYEGLIAAIEEADLPELADITAEVVTDDSTPYLKLTGAADGRPFTITTDASNGSLGDVAISTTTSAFAGSNEKQTVTLPAGVTGGTFTLTFDSQETGNIAYNASAATVQTALEALSNIDSGDVEVSGAAGGPWTIEFKATYVNTDVPLLLMDSSSLTAGTVSIAEIAKGQAGTNEIVRVTMTYSASKPSGTPTEYAMTFGASNHIFRWIDFSDLDTAAKFKTQMETHPDINSSNVTVTLVSSAFRERVYDVEFTGSLGGFNWDITFFEASGYGIGSGATTQQDGSATGTNERQQVTLTGSPGGGTFTLTYNGQTTGNIAYNASAAMVETALEALSNITSGDVSVSGAVGNWLIDFENNLAATDVPLMTGDGANLTGGAGAISVTQSAASPVNERQTVSLSEGVTGGTFTLTYAGQESGNISYSAAASAVETALEALSNIGAVGVTGPEGGPWIVEFQGGLAATNVALMSGDGANLTGDNSQTLTISSLTTPTGPHHWSEPENWDQNSVPVNGSDVRIENTDSSILYGLGQSAVTLDSLDVRASFTGSIGLPNYNEAGFYEYLPTHLAVGATVASIGKGEGSGSSLVRLDTSSAQTAVTVHSTGGTSSTNGYAVEWVGTNASNTMVVYKGSVGVAIDAGDVAVLDSLNVSFVDSRDSDALVALGDDVTVGDIVKNGGELTIGGKSGTAIDSIQNTAGVLRIEGTDAVSQLYVEGGEVYYWTSGTLGGDTVVDTDGQLIFDGDMRDKVVTNIIIVRGDSANVIDTNEVVQILTLRFQGTTRLSDLGNDIIVTRGADVTTLNGFRTVASTVQQQEVDVTSTLQSIGDLLDDESYTHPAGKTAADIIQFDVSHATADVDVHDASNDIDGTTTTATTGVTYWPILGAAALAMRLKTASTATCLIRIWYA
;
A
#
# COMPACT_ATOMS: atom_id res chain seq x y z
N MET A 1 52.86 -17.96 -11.67
CA MET A 1 51.71 -17.06 -11.83
C MET A 1 52.02 -16.09 -12.97
N ALA A 2 51.00 -15.49 -13.57
CA ALA A 2 51.16 -14.37 -14.49
C ALA A 2 50.93 -13.08 -13.68
N LEU A 3 51.84 -12.11 -13.82
CA LEU A 3 51.72 -10.80 -13.18
C LEU A 3 50.91 -9.89 -14.09
N PHE A 4 49.80 -9.37 -13.60
CA PHE A 4 48.97 -8.37 -14.29
C PHE A 4 49.31 -6.99 -13.76
N VAL A 5 49.55 -6.05 -14.67
CA VAL A 5 49.83 -4.64 -14.33
C VAL A 5 48.71 -3.77 -14.86
N TRP A 6 48.11 -2.97 -13.97
CA TRP A 6 47.08 -2.00 -14.33
C TRP A 6 47.69 -0.85 -15.13
N ARG A 7 47.09 -0.54 -16.29
CA ARG A 7 47.40 0.64 -17.10
C ARG A 7 46.33 1.71 -16.97
N GLY A 8 45.06 1.30 -17.09
CA GLY A 8 43.91 2.20 -17.11
C GLY A 8 43.88 3.11 -18.34
N ASP A 9 44.16 2.56 -19.53
CA ASP A 9 44.30 3.28 -20.81
C ASP A 9 43.31 2.86 -21.92
N ALA A 10 42.29 2.06 -21.59
CA ALA A 10 41.24 1.63 -22.52
C ALA A 10 40.37 2.79 -23.03
N GLN A 11 39.82 2.65 -24.23
CA GLN A 11 38.99 3.71 -24.81
C GLN A 11 37.60 3.81 -24.15
N GLY A 12 37.25 5.03 -23.74
CA GLY A 12 35.91 5.38 -23.26
C GLY A 12 34.81 5.07 -24.29
N ARG A 13 33.75 4.41 -23.83
CA ARG A 13 32.54 4.11 -24.60
C ARG A 13 31.33 4.15 -23.66
N ALA A 14 30.34 4.95 -24.01
CA ALA A 14 29.11 5.08 -23.25
C ALA A 14 28.33 3.75 -23.14
N GLN A 15 27.68 3.55 -21.99
CA GLN A 15 26.59 2.60 -21.86
C GLN A 15 25.42 3.04 -22.76
N VAL A 16 24.88 2.11 -23.54
CA VAL A 16 23.65 2.33 -24.31
C VAL A 16 22.64 1.25 -23.96
N SER A 17 21.47 1.66 -23.50
CA SER A 17 20.35 0.80 -23.13
C SER A 17 19.16 1.05 -24.06
N LYS A 18 18.50 -0.03 -24.49
CA LYS A 18 17.23 -0.03 -25.21
C LYS A 18 16.12 -0.51 -24.27
N ILE A 19 15.11 0.33 -24.06
CA ILE A 19 13.91 0.02 -23.32
C ILE A 19 12.78 -0.19 -24.33
N VAL A 20 12.18 -1.37 -24.33
CA VAL A 20 10.99 -1.70 -25.09
C VAL A 20 9.84 -1.88 -24.11
N ALA A 21 8.69 -1.28 -24.41
CA ALA A 21 7.44 -1.52 -23.73
C ALA A 21 6.52 -2.33 -24.65
N GLU A 22 5.93 -3.38 -24.11
CA GLU A 22 4.96 -4.25 -24.78
C GLU A 22 3.66 -4.30 -23.96
N PHE A 23 2.54 -4.48 -24.67
CA PHE A 23 1.19 -4.51 -24.07
C PHE A 23 0.83 -3.25 -23.27
N VAL A 24 1.24 -2.07 -23.75
CA VAL A 24 0.90 -0.79 -23.11
C VAL A 24 -0.47 -0.32 -23.57
N GLU A 25 -1.29 0.07 -22.61
CA GLU A 25 -2.66 0.58 -22.82
C GLU A 25 -2.79 2.04 -22.33
N ALA A 26 -3.84 2.75 -22.76
CA ALA A 26 -4.08 4.11 -22.30
C ALA A 26 -4.47 4.12 -20.81
N GLY A 27 -3.73 4.87 -20.00
CA GLY A 27 -3.87 4.92 -18.54
C GLY A 27 -2.71 4.26 -17.79
N ASP A 28 -1.95 3.37 -18.43
CA ASP A 28 -0.80 2.70 -17.82
C ASP A 28 0.26 3.66 -17.30
N ILE A 29 0.87 3.34 -16.16
CA ILE A 29 2.00 4.12 -15.63
C ILE A 29 3.30 3.36 -15.88
N VAL A 30 4.04 3.81 -16.89
CA VAL A 30 5.39 3.32 -17.21
C VAL A 30 6.38 4.04 -16.30
N THR A 31 7.05 3.31 -15.41
CA THR A 31 8.05 3.86 -14.49
C THR A 31 9.44 3.31 -14.79
N LEU A 32 10.40 4.22 -14.96
CA LEU A 32 11.83 3.92 -15.07
C LEU A 32 12.54 4.47 -13.84
N THR A 33 13.05 3.58 -12.98
CA THR A 33 14.02 3.97 -11.95
C THR A 33 15.39 4.08 -12.62
N ILE A 34 15.83 5.30 -12.90
CA ILE A 34 17.18 5.57 -13.42
C ILE A 34 18.06 5.96 -12.23
N ASN A 35 19.20 5.27 -12.06
CA ASN A 35 20.02 5.35 -10.85
C ASN A 35 19.21 5.06 -9.59
N ARG A 36 18.81 6.09 -8.82
CA ARG A 36 17.94 5.98 -7.64
C ARG A 36 16.64 6.80 -7.77
N LYS A 37 16.21 7.08 -8.99
CA LYS A 37 15.19 8.09 -9.30
C LYS A 37 14.11 7.54 -10.22
N ASP A 38 12.91 7.44 -9.68
CA ASP A 38 11.72 7.04 -10.44
C ASP A 38 11.27 8.18 -11.34
N ILE A 39 11.31 7.93 -12.65
CA ILE A 39 10.73 8.76 -13.69
C ILE A 39 9.52 8.01 -14.24
N ALA A 40 8.33 8.55 -14.02
CA ALA A 40 7.07 7.93 -14.43
C ALA A 40 6.35 8.75 -15.50
N PHE A 41 5.72 8.06 -16.44
CA PHE A 41 4.83 8.67 -17.43
C PHE A 41 3.54 7.85 -17.58
N THR A 42 2.40 8.52 -17.52
CA THR A 42 1.09 7.90 -17.78
C THR A 42 0.81 7.86 -19.28
N ALA A 43 0.71 6.67 -19.85
CA ALA A 43 0.42 6.45 -21.25
C ALA A 43 -0.92 7.06 -21.65
N LEU A 44 -0.93 7.91 -22.67
CA LEU A 44 -2.15 8.55 -23.20
C LEU A 44 -2.81 7.74 -24.33
N SER A 45 -2.17 6.65 -24.77
CA SER A 45 -2.59 5.76 -25.85
C SER A 45 -1.75 4.48 -25.83
N ASP A 46 -2.14 3.49 -26.63
CA ASP A 46 -1.35 2.30 -26.99
C ASP A 46 -0.10 2.60 -27.87
N SER A 47 0.08 3.85 -28.30
CA SER A 47 1.19 4.24 -29.17
C SER A 47 2.50 4.44 -28.41
N LEU A 48 3.47 3.54 -28.65
CA LEU A 48 4.77 3.53 -27.96
C LEU A 48 5.60 4.81 -28.13
N ALA A 49 5.57 5.47 -29.29
CA ALA A 49 6.42 6.64 -29.52
C ALA A 49 6.05 7.84 -28.60
N PRO A 50 4.78 8.27 -28.50
CA PRO A 50 4.35 9.25 -27.50
C PRO A 50 4.69 8.89 -26.04
N ILE A 51 4.67 7.60 -25.68
CA ILE A 51 5.05 7.15 -24.32
C ILE A 51 6.54 7.43 -24.08
N TYR A 52 7.41 7.12 -25.04
CA TYR A 52 8.83 7.40 -24.92
C TYR A 52 9.14 8.91 -25.00
N GLU A 53 8.43 9.69 -25.81
CA GLU A 53 8.54 11.15 -25.82
C GLU A 53 8.14 11.75 -24.46
N GLY A 54 7.08 11.23 -23.82
CA GLY A 54 6.66 11.60 -22.48
C GLY A 54 7.69 11.27 -21.40
N LEU A 55 8.31 10.08 -21.46
CA LEU A 55 9.41 9.71 -20.56
C LEU A 55 10.64 10.59 -20.75
N ILE A 56 11.00 10.97 -21.98
CA ILE A 56 12.11 11.91 -22.24
C ILE A 56 11.80 13.26 -21.60
N ALA A 57 10.60 13.81 -21.81
CA ALA A 57 10.20 15.07 -21.19
C ALA A 57 10.25 15.01 -19.66
N ALA A 58 9.86 13.88 -19.05
CA ALA A 58 9.94 13.68 -17.61
C ALA A 58 11.39 13.55 -17.08
N ILE A 59 12.31 12.96 -17.87
CA ILE A 59 13.76 12.96 -17.55
C ILE A 59 14.31 14.40 -17.60
N GLU A 60 13.96 15.18 -18.62
CA GLU A 60 14.40 16.56 -18.79
C GLU A 60 13.82 17.51 -17.72
N GLU A 61 12.54 17.36 -17.36
CA GLU A 61 11.87 18.17 -16.34
C GLU A 61 12.41 17.92 -14.92
N ALA A 62 12.91 16.71 -14.65
CA ALA A 62 13.39 16.36 -13.31
C ALA A 62 14.62 17.19 -12.86
N ASP A 63 15.42 17.73 -13.80
CA ASP A 63 16.62 18.55 -13.56
C ASP A 63 17.57 17.95 -12.49
N LEU A 64 17.71 16.62 -12.52
CA LEU A 64 18.47 15.86 -11.54
C LEU A 64 19.96 15.78 -11.93
N PRO A 65 20.90 16.24 -11.09
CA PRO A 65 22.33 16.20 -11.43
C PRO A 65 22.88 14.79 -11.70
N GLU A 66 22.28 13.75 -11.15
CA GLU A 66 22.65 12.34 -11.42
C GLU A 66 22.18 11.81 -12.78
N LEU A 67 21.31 12.55 -13.48
CA LEU A 67 20.81 12.24 -14.83
C LEU A 67 21.41 13.14 -15.91
N ALA A 68 22.16 14.20 -15.55
CA ALA A 68 22.67 15.21 -16.49
C ALA A 68 23.60 14.65 -17.58
N ASP A 69 24.29 13.53 -17.32
CA ASP A 69 25.16 12.84 -18.27
C ASP A 69 24.43 11.73 -19.07
N ILE A 70 23.10 11.60 -18.92
CA ILE A 70 22.27 10.62 -19.63
C ILE A 70 21.45 11.35 -20.68
N THR A 71 21.64 10.95 -21.94
CA THR A 71 20.84 11.43 -23.08
C THR A 71 19.80 10.39 -23.46
N ALA A 72 18.58 10.86 -23.76
CA ALA A 72 17.43 10.01 -24.04
C ALA A 72 16.86 10.35 -25.42
N GLU A 73 16.62 9.35 -26.28
CA GLU A 73 16.03 9.55 -27.62
C GLU A 73 15.06 8.44 -27.99
N VAL A 74 14.02 8.77 -28.76
CA VAL A 74 13.10 7.77 -29.34
C VAL A 74 13.64 7.29 -30.67
N VAL A 75 13.91 6.00 -30.77
CA VAL A 75 14.39 5.37 -32.00
C VAL A 75 13.21 4.76 -32.75
N THR A 76 13.05 5.13 -34.02
CA THR A 76 11.89 4.81 -34.88
C THR A 76 12.26 4.19 -36.24
N ASP A 77 13.54 3.88 -36.47
CA ASP A 77 14.04 3.22 -37.68
C ASP A 77 14.01 1.68 -37.60
N ASP A 78 13.71 1.14 -36.42
CA ASP A 78 13.46 -0.29 -36.14
C ASP A 78 11.97 -0.65 -36.37
N SER A 79 11.64 -1.93 -36.50
CA SER A 79 10.25 -2.37 -36.73
C SER A 79 9.31 -2.14 -35.55
N THR A 80 9.88 -1.91 -34.36
CA THR A 80 9.18 -1.55 -33.12
C THR A 80 9.92 -0.35 -32.50
N PRO A 81 9.26 0.80 -32.27
CA PRO A 81 9.90 1.94 -31.61
C PRO A 81 10.43 1.58 -30.22
N TYR A 82 11.51 2.23 -29.80
CA TYR A 82 12.08 2.02 -28.46
C TYR A 82 12.71 3.30 -27.90
N LEU A 83 12.75 3.40 -26.57
CA LEU A 83 13.52 4.44 -25.88
C LEU A 83 14.98 4.01 -25.77
N LYS A 84 15.89 4.86 -26.23
CA LYS A 84 17.33 4.67 -26.11
C LYS A 84 17.89 5.63 -25.07
N LEU A 85 18.50 5.09 -24.02
CA LEU A 85 19.26 5.86 -23.04
C LEU A 85 20.76 5.66 -23.27
N THR A 86 21.51 6.75 -23.39
CA THR A 86 22.97 6.77 -23.62
C THR A 86 23.64 7.57 -22.52
N GLY A 87 24.51 6.92 -21.74
CA GLY A 87 25.26 7.55 -20.65
C GLY A 87 26.53 8.28 -21.10
N ALA A 88 27.38 8.61 -20.12
CA ALA A 88 28.60 9.39 -20.32
C ALA A 88 29.63 8.70 -21.24
N ALA A 89 30.31 9.48 -22.07
CA ALA A 89 31.27 9.00 -23.07
C ALA A 89 32.59 8.44 -22.48
N ASP A 90 32.89 8.75 -21.21
CA ASP A 90 34.00 8.17 -20.45
C ASP A 90 33.75 6.71 -20.04
N GLY A 91 32.51 6.24 -20.18
CA GLY A 91 32.06 4.92 -19.79
C GLY A 91 31.53 4.83 -18.36
N ARG A 92 31.16 5.93 -17.68
CA ARG A 92 30.45 5.83 -16.40
C ARG A 92 29.15 5.02 -16.58
N PRO A 93 28.96 3.91 -15.84
CA PRO A 93 27.73 3.13 -15.91
C PRO A 93 26.59 3.83 -15.16
N PHE A 94 25.35 3.54 -15.55
CA PHE A 94 24.13 3.99 -14.89
C PHE A 94 23.16 2.81 -14.74
N THR A 95 22.38 2.79 -13.66
CA THR A 95 21.40 1.69 -13.44
C THR A 95 20.04 2.07 -14.01
N ILE A 96 19.31 1.06 -14.49
CA ILE A 96 17.91 1.18 -14.88
C ILE A 96 17.18 -0.01 -14.28
N THR A 97 16.09 0.24 -13.55
CA THR A 97 15.05 -0.75 -13.32
C THR A 97 13.72 -0.21 -13.82
N THR A 98 12.78 -1.10 -14.08
CA THR A 98 11.45 -0.78 -14.58
C THR A 98 10.42 -1.23 -13.57
N ASP A 99 9.45 -0.37 -13.27
CA ASP A 99 8.19 -0.77 -12.64
C ASP A 99 7.05 -0.47 -13.61
N ALA A 100 6.17 -1.45 -13.76
CA ALA A 100 5.09 -1.47 -14.74
C ALA A 100 3.80 -1.70 -13.98
N SER A 101 3.01 -0.64 -13.81
CA SER A 101 1.72 -0.73 -13.12
C SER A 101 0.60 -0.52 -14.13
N ASN A 102 -0.21 -1.58 -14.33
CA ASN A 102 -1.36 -1.56 -15.22
C ASN A 102 -2.35 -0.48 -14.77
N GLY A 103 -2.63 0.47 -15.66
CA GLY A 103 -3.48 1.62 -15.40
C GLY A 103 -4.95 1.29 -15.58
N SER A 104 -5.76 1.61 -14.57
CA SER A 104 -7.20 1.31 -14.56
C SER A 104 -7.99 2.08 -15.62
N LEU A 105 -8.65 1.35 -16.53
CA LEU A 105 -9.96 1.69 -17.10
C LEU A 105 -10.79 0.42 -17.41
N GLY A 106 -11.07 -0.39 -16.39
CA GLY A 106 -12.22 -1.29 -16.49
C GLY A 106 -13.50 -0.45 -16.39
N ASP A 107 -14.15 -0.12 -17.51
CA ASP A 107 -15.42 0.61 -17.47
C ASP A 107 -16.58 -0.33 -17.10
N VAL A 108 -17.58 0.21 -16.41
CA VAL A 108 -18.85 -0.46 -16.11
C VAL A 108 -19.94 0.12 -17.02
N ALA A 109 -20.34 -0.65 -18.03
CA ALA A 109 -21.41 -0.26 -18.95
C ALA A 109 -22.78 -0.74 -18.44
N ILE A 110 -23.79 0.14 -18.43
CA ILE A 110 -25.14 -0.18 -17.93
C ILE A 110 -26.20 0.29 -18.92
N SER A 111 -27.14 -0.58 -19.33
CA SER A 111 -28.21 -0.24 -20.28
C SER A 111 -29.56 -0.87 -19.93
N THR A 112 -30.68 -0.16 -20.16
CA THR A 112 -32.02 -0.75 -20.04
C THR A 112 -32.29 -1.72 -21.19
N THR A 113 -32.78 -2.92 -20.85
CA THR A 113 -33.05 -4.03 -21.80
C THR A 113 -34.51 -4.48 -21.80
N THR A 114 -35.34 -3.97 -20.90
CA THR A 114 -36.81 -4.09 -20.92
C THR A 114 -37.37 -2.95 -20.08
N SER A 115 -38.15 -2.03 -20.65
CA SER A 115 -38.90 -1.04 -19.87
C SER A 115 -40.11 -1.66 -19.17
N ALA A 116 -40.55 -1.07 -18.07
CA ALA A 116 -41.70 -1.58 -17.32
C ALA A 116 -43.06 -1.22 -17.95
N PHE A 117 -44.06 -2.09 -17.75
CA PHE A 117 -45.45 -1.83 -18.16
C PHE A 117 -46.40 -1.96 -16.98
N ALA A 118 -47.29 -0.97 -16.82
CA ALA A 118 -48.40 -1.06 -15.88
C ALA A 118 -49.49 -1.98 -16.45
N GLY A 119 -49.94 -2.95 -15.64
CA GLY A 119 -51.13 -3.74 -15.94
C GLY A 119 -52.42 -2.90 -15.87
N SER A 120 -53.51 -3.43 -16.45
CA SER A 120 -54.83 -2.82 -16.42
C SER A 120 -55.86 -3.70 -15.70
N ASN A 121 -56.87 -3.08 -15.10
CA ASN A 121 -58.05 -3.76 -14.55
C ASN A 121 -58.82 -4.55 -15.62
N GLU A 122 -59.31 -5.73 -15.25
CA GLU A 122 -60.16 -6.60 -16.08
C GLU A 122 -61.58 -6.02 -16.20
N LYS A 123 -62.16 -5.97 -17.41
CA LYS A 123 -63.52 -5.45 -17.66
C LYS A 123 -64.36 -6.41 -18.50
N GLN A 124 -65.59 -6.68 -18.03
CA GLN A 124 -66.52 -7.62 -18.65
C GLN A 124 -67.88 -6.95 -18.91
N THR A 125 -68.44 -7.10 -20.11
CA THR A 125 -69.70 -6.44 -20.49
C THR A 125 -70.90 -7.39 -20.63
N VAL A 126 -71.82 -7.37 -19.66
CA VAL A 126 -73.10 -8.11 -19.69
C VAL A 126 -74.10 -7.41 -20.61
N THR A 127 -74.54 -8.10 -21.67
CA THR A 127 -75.51 -7.57 -22.64
C THR A 127 -76.73 -8.48 -22.73
N LEU A 128 -77.95 -7.95 -22.72
CA LEU A 128 -79.16 -8.76 -22.92
C LEU A 128 -79.52 -8.93 -24.41
N PRO A 129 -80.21 -10.03 -24.79
CA PRO A 129 -80.62 -10.25 -26.17
C PRO A 129 -81.57 -9.17 -26.70
N ALA A 130 -81.48 -8.88 -27.99
CA ALA A 130 -82.42 -8.01 -28.67
C ALA A 130 -83.85 -8.58 -28.60
N GLY A 131 -84.82 -7.74 -28.18
CA GLY A 131 -86.22 -8.12 -28.06
C GLY A 131 -86.67 -8.60 -26.66
N VAL A 132 -85.78 -8.62 -25.66
CA VAL A 132 -86.18 -8.85 -24.27
C VAL A 132 -87.06 -7.69 -23.78
N THR A 133 -88.32 -8.01 -23.48
CA THR A 133 -89.36 -7.07 -23.02
C THR A 133 -89.84 -7.37 -21.60
N GLY A 134 -89.22 -8.35 -20.93
CA GLY A 134 -89.59 -8.80 -19.59
C GLY A 134 -88.73 -9.97 -19.12
N GLY A 135 -88.76 -10.21 -17.81
CA GLY A 135 -88.06 -11.33 -17.16
C GLY A 135 -86.97 -10.90 -16.19
N THR A 136 -86.25 -11.90 -15.68
CA THR A 136 -85.04 -11.74 -14.84
C THR A 136 -83.91 -12.63 -15.34
N PHE A 137 -82.67 -12.28 -15.01
CA PHE A 137 -81.46 -13.07 -15.23
C PHE A 137 -80.63 -13.13 -13.95
N THR A 138 -79.65 -14.03 -13.87
CA THR A 138 -78.63 -14.08 -12.81
C THR A 138 -77.24 -14.02 -13.44
N LEU A 139 -76.24 -13.61 -12.65
CA LEU A 139 -74.82 -13.64 -13.02
C LEU A 139 -74.10 -14.58 -12.07
N THR A 140 -73.09 -15.28 -12.56
CA THR A 140 -72.27 -16.21 -11.77
C THR A 140 -70.80 -15.86 -11.89
N PHE A 141 -70.16 -15.55 -10.77
CA PHE A 141 -68.72 -15.30 -10.64
C PHE A 141 -68.07 -16.36 -9.75
N ASP A 142 -67.05 -17.05 -10.26
CA ASP A 142 -66.35 -18.16 -9.59
C ASP A 142 -67.30 -19.08 -8.77
N SER A 143 -68.25 -19.68 -9.49
CA SER A 143 -69.27 -20.60 -8.96
C SER A 143 -70.29 -20.01 -7.97
N GLN A 144 -70.30 -18.70 -7.70
CA GLN A 144 -71.33 -18.02 -6.89
C GLN A 144 -72.30 -17.22 -7.76
N GLU A 145 -73.60 -17.40 -7.53
CA GLU A 145 -74.69 -16.85 -8.35
C GLU A 145 -75.40 -15.67 -7.65
N THR A 146 -75.68 -14.60 -8.38
CA THR A 146 -76.37 -13.41 -7.87
C THR A 146 -77.86 -13.68 -7.65
N GLY A 147 -78.51 -12.86 -6.82
CA GLY A 147 -79.97 -12.81 -6.80
C GLY A 147 -80.55 -12.31 -8.13
N ASN A 148 -81.80 -12.68 -8.44
CA ASN A 148 -82.47 -12.32 -9.69
C ASN A 148 -82.40 -10.81 -10.02
N ILE A 149 -81.75 -10.49 -11.14
CA ILE A 149 -81.62 -9.15 -11.70
C ILE A 149 -82.72 -8.93 -12.74
N ALA A 150 -83.43 -7.80 -12.68
CA ALA A 150 -84.48 -7.48 -13.65
C ALA A 150 -83.92 -7.13 -15.04
N TYR A 151 -84.62 -7.51 -16.11
CA TYR A 151 -84.16 -7.23 -17.49
C TYR A 151 -83.87 -5.76 -17.80
N ASN A 152 -84.47 -4.82 -17.06
CA ASN A 152 -84.29 -3.37 -17.21
C ASN A 152 -83.51 -2.73 -16.04
N ALA A 153 -82.71 -3.52 -15.33
CA ALA A 153 -81.93 -3.06 -14.16
C ALA A 153 -81.00 -1.89 -14.50
N SER A 154 -80.77 -1.00 -13.52
CA SER A 154 -79.73 0.03 -13.62
C SER A 154 -78.36 -0.59 -13.35
N ALA A 155 -77.29 0.02 -13.86
CA ALA A 155 -75.91 -0.44 -13.61
C ALA A 155 -75.61 -0.57 -12.10
N ALA A 156 -76.03 0.39 -11.28
CA ALA A 156 -75.91 0.31 -9.81
C ALA A 156 -76.68 -0.88 -9.19
N THR A 157 -77.78 -1.33 -9.80
CA THR A 157 -78.50 -2.54 -9.39
C THR A 157 -77.73 -3.82 -9.73
N VAL A 158 -77.04 -3.84 -10.89
CA VAL A 158 -76.15 -4.94 -11.29
C VAL A 158 -74.92 -4.99 -10.38
N GLN A 159 -74.31 -3.83 -10.08
CA GLN A 159 -73.21 -3.71 -9.13
C GLN A 159 -73.59 -4.25 -7.75
N THR A 160 -74.72 -3.80 -7.20
CA THR A 160 -75.24 -4.26 -5.90
C THR A 160 -75.51 -5.78 -5.89
N ALA A 161 -75.86 -6.37 -7.03
CA ALA A 161 -76.06 -7.81 -7.15
C ALA A 161 -74.75 -8.59 -7.17
N LEU A 162 -73.69 -8.04 -7.79
CA LEU A 162 -72.34 -8.63 -7.83
C LEU A 162 -71.61 -8.47 -6.48
N GLU A 163 -71.64 -7.29 -5.87
CA GLU A 163 -71.11 -7.02 -4.50
C GLU A 163 -71.89 -7.74 -3.38
N ALA A 164 -72.92 -8.53 -3.73
CA ALA A 164 -73.65 -9.40 -2.80
C ALA A 164 -73.17 -10.87 -2.85
N LEU A 165 -72.24 -11.21 -3.75
CA LEU A 165 -71.57 -12.51 -3.77
C LEU A 165 -70.54 -12.56 -2.65
N SER A 166 -70.32 -13.74 -2.04
CA SER A 166 -69.37 -13.84 -0.91
C SER A 166 -67.89 -13.89 -1.32
N ASN A 167 -67.63 -13.67 -2.62
CA ASN A 167 -66.31 -13.55 -3.25
C ASN A 167 -66.15 -12.22 -4.02
N ILE A 168 -67.01 -11.22 -3.82
CA ILE A 168 -66.80 -9.86 -4.35
C ILE A 168 -67.17 -8.88 -3.24
N ASP A 169 -66.18 -8.21 -2.64
CA ASP A 169 -66.43 -7.19 -1.61
C ASP A 169 -66.86 -5.86 -2.25
N SER A 170 -67.47 -4.97 -1.46
CA SER A 170 -67.95 -3.68 -1.98
C SER A 170 -66.78 -2.80 -2.45
N GLY A 171 -66.79 -2.42 -3.74
CA GLY A 171 -65.69 -1.73 -4.41
C GLY A 171 -64.71 -2.61 -5.20
N ASP A 172 -64.78 -3.94 -5.09
CA ASP A 172 -64.06 -4.89 -5.96
C ASP A 172 -64.60 -4.90 -7.40
N VAL A 173 -65.81 -4.35 -7.62
CA VAL A 173 -66.37 -4.12 -8.95
C VAL A 173 -66.96 -2.73 -9.08
N GLU A 174 -66.96 -2.17 -10.29
CA GLU A 174 -67.73 -0.98 -10.66
C GLU A 174 -68.52 -1.26 -11.93
N VAL A 175 -69.83 -0.98 -11.92
CA VAL A 175 -70.69 -1.29 -13.06
C VAL A 175 -71.27 0.00 -13.64
N SER A 176 -70.98 0.20 -14.93
CA SER A 176 -71.50 1.31 -15.73
C SER A 176 -72.43 0.80 -16.84
N GLY A 177 -73.15 1.69 -17.51
CA GLY A 177 -74.08 1.35 -18.61
C GLY A 177 -75.53 1.81 -18.38
N ALA A 178 -76.37 1.61 -19.40
CA ALA A 178 -77.76 2.06 -19.41
C ALA A 178 -78.70 1.12 -18.62
N ALA A 179 -79.89 1.60 -18.28
CA ALA A 179 -80.91 0.74 -17.68
C ALA A 179 -81.44 -0.26 -18.72
N GLY A 180 -81.22 -1.56 -18.47
CA GLY A 180 -81.47 -2.65 -19.43
C GLY A 180 -80.27 -3.09 -20.27
N GLY A 181 -79.09 -2.56 -19.99
CA GLY A 181 -77.82 -2.96 -20.59
C GLY A 181 -77.53 -2.28 -21.94
N PRO A 182 -76.36 -2.53 -22.54
CA PRO A 182 -75.26 -3.32 -21.97
C PRO A 182 -74.70 -2.68 -20.69
N TRP A 183 -74.21 -3.52 -19.78
CA TRP A 183 -73.55 -3.12 -18.53
C TRP A 183 -72.09 -3.54 -18.57
N THR A 184 -71.17 -2.62 -18.30
CA THR A 184 -69.73 -2.90 -18.24
C THR A 184 -69.30 -2.95 -16.78
N ILE A 185 -68.81 -4.11 -16.36
CA ILE A 185 -68.31 -4.44 -15.02
C ILE A 185 -66.78 -4.33 -15.07
N GLU A 186 -66.19 -3.38 -14.36
CA GLU A 186 -64.74 -3.29 -14.14
C GLU A 186 -64.40 -3.93 -12.80
N PHE A 187 -63.50 -4.92 -12.81
CA PHE A 187 -62.96 -5.57 -11.63
C PHE A 187 -61.75 -4.77 -11.10
N LYS A 188 -61.78 -4.45 -9.81
CA LYS A 188 -60.88 -3.50 -9.13
C LYS A 188 -60.42 -4.06 -7.80
N ALA A 189 -59.65 -3.25 -7.05
CA ALA A 189 -59.23 -3.52 -5.67
C ALA A 189 -58.60 -4.91 -5.50
N THR A 190 -59.30 -5.90 -4.95
CA THR A 190 -58.79 -7.27 -4.80
C THR A 190 -58.45 -7.94 -6.14
N TYR A 191 -59.09 -7.48 -7.23
CA TYR A 191 -58.91 -7.96 -8.60
C TYR A 191 -58.16 -6.98 -9.52
N VAL A 192 -57.50 -5.97 -8.94
CA VAL A 192 -56.65 -5.03 -9.71
C VAL A 192 -55.58 -5.81 -10.51
N ASN A 193 -55.42 -5.47 -11.79
CA ASN A 193 -54.41 -6.06 -12.69
C ASN A 193 -54.41 -7.60 -12.75
N THR A 194 -55.54 -8.24 -12.45
CA THR A 194 -55.67 -9.70 -12.32
C THR A 194 -56.69 -10.22 -13.33
N ASP A 195 -56.31 -11.24 -14.10
CA ASP A 195 -57.23 -11.98 -14.97
C ASP A 195 -58.27 -12.71 -14.11
N VAL A 196 -59.57 -12.41 -14.30
CA VAL A 196 -60.66 -13.04 -13.55
C VAL A 196 -61.61 -13.83 -14.44
N PRO A 197 -62.15 -14.98 -13.98
CA PRO A 197 -63.06 -15.80 -14.78
C PRO A 197 -64.27 -15.02 -15.30
N LEU A 198 -64.67 -15.32 -16.54
CA LEU A 198 -65.81 -14.69 -17.19
C LEU A 198 -67.12 -14.90 -16.41
N LEU A 199 -67.86 -13.82 -16.16
CA LEU A 199 -69.23 -13.86 -15.65
C LEU A 199 -70.12 -14.72 -16.55
N LEU A 200 -70.60 -15.84 -16.02
CA LEU A 200 -71.65 -16.63 -16.67
C LEU A 200 -73.00 -15.97 -16.38
N MET A 201 -73.97 -16.08 -17.29
CA MET A 201 -75.30 -15.50 -17.10
C MET A 201 -76.38 -16.54 -17.41
N ASP A 202 -77.34 -16.76 -16.50
CA ASP A 202 -78.56 -17.53 -16.82
C ASP A 202 -79.67 -16.59 -17.31
N SER A 203 -80.02 -16.72 -18.60
CA SER A 203 -81.15 -16.04 -19.23
C SER A 203 -82.44 -16.87 -19.31
N SER A 204 -82.50 -18.04 -18.66
CA SER A 204 -83.63 -18.98 -18.74
C SER A 204 -85.00 -18.38 -18.37
N SER A 205 -85.00 -17.27 -17.61
CA SER A 205 -86.18 -16.51 -17.18
C SER A 205 -86.41 -15.19 -17.95
N LEU A 206 -85.72 -14.97 -19.07
CA LEU A 206 -85.96 -13.87 -20.03
C LEU A 206 -86.86 -14.34 -21.19
N THR A 207 -87.55 -13.40 -21.85
CA THR A 207 -88.57 -13.76 -22.86
C THR A 207 -88.08 -14.22 -24.23
N ALA A 208 -86.77 -14.14 -24.55
CA ALA A 208 -86.07 -14.90 -25.60
C ALA A 208 -84.56 -14.56 -25.65
N GLY A 209 -83.73 -15.51 -26.13
CA GLY A 209 -82.37 -15.25 -26.64
C GLY A 209 -81.19 -15.61 -25.71
N THR A 210 -80.04 -15.91 -26.32
CA THR A 210 -78.75 -16.22 -25.66
C THR A 210 -77.76 -15.07 -25.77
N VAL A 211 -76.79 -15.02 -24.84
CA VAL A 211 -75.85 -13.90 -24.61
C VAL A 211 -74.39 -14.34 -24.74
N SER A 212 -73.50 -13.40 -25.06
CA SER A 212 -72.03 -13.55 -24.98
C SER A 212 -71.35 -12.23 -24.55
N ILE A 213 -70.23 -12.32 -23.80
CA ILE A 213 -69.55 -11.22 -23.04
C ILE A 213 -68.04 -11.16 -23.36
N ALA A 214 -67.44 -9.93 -23.44
CA ALA A 214 -66.18 -9.73 -24.18
C ALA A 214 -65.48 -8.33 -24.33
N GLU A 215 -64.16 -8.25 -24.70
CA GLU A 215 -63.32 -7.16 -25.33
C GLU A 215 -61.74 -7.44 -25.44
N ILE A 216 -61.11 -8.02 -26.51
CA ILE A 216 -59.66 -8.47 -26.47
C ILE A 216 -58.55 -7.38 -26.52
N ALA A 217 -58.21 -6.86 -25.35
CA ALA A 217 -56.95 -6.15 -25.02
C ALA A 217 -56.82 -4.70 -25.50
N LYS A 218 -56.41 -3.87 -24.54
CA LYS A 218 -56.33 -2.41 -24.61
C LYS A 218 -54.89 -1.88 -24.59
N GLY A 219 -54.75 -0.62 -25.01
CA GLY A 219 -53.48 0.05 -25.24
C GLY A 219 -52.78 0.59 -23.99
N GLN A 220 -51.53 1.03 -24.20
CA GLN A 220 -50.57 1.48 -23.19
C GLN A 220 -50.30 2.99 -23.26
N ALA A 221 -49.59 3.52 -22.26
CA ALA A 221 -48.88 4.79 -22.39
C ALA A 221 -47.52 4.60 -23.11
N GLY A 222 -46.97 5.68 -23.67
CA GLY A 222 -45.86 5.63 -24.61
C GLY A 222 -44.47 5.26 -24.03
N THR A 223 -43.57 4.84 -24.93
CA THR A 223 -42.16 4.54 -24.65
C THR A 223 -41.26 5.78 -24.81
N ASN A 224 -40.13 5.83 -24.10
CA ASN A 224 -39.04 6.76 -24.41
C ASN A 224 -38.29 6.30 -25.66
N GLU A 225 -37.72 7.25 -26.42
CA GLU A 225 -36.81 6.91 -27.52
C GLU A 225 -35.40 6.61 -26.95
N ILE A 226 -34.77 5.55 -27.48
CA ILE A 226 -33.35 5.28 -27.28
C ILE A 226 -32.67 5.32 -28.65
N VAL A 227 -31.76 6.29 -28.83
CA VAL A 227 -30.97 6.43 -30.05
C VAL A 227 -29.52 6.03 -29.77
N ARG A 228 -29.01 5.06 -30.52
CA ARG A 228 -27.59 4.70 -30.51
C ARG A 228 -26.80 5.66 -31.38
N VAL A 229 -25.91 6.41 -30.78
CA VAL A 229 -25.05 7.39 -31.44
C VAL A 229 -23.65 6.80 -31.58
N THR A 230 -23.29 6.36 -32.78
CA THR A 230 -21.95 5.89 -33.12
C THR A 230 -21.13 7.04 -33.70
N MET A 231 -19.93 7.25 -33.17
CA MET A 231 -18.94 8.23 -33.62
C MET A 231 -17.66 7.48 -33.98
N THR A 232 -17.17 7.61 -35.22
CA THR A 232 -15.95 6.93 -35.69
C THR A 232 -14.94 7.92 -36.24
N TYR A 233 -13.66 7.65 -36.00
CA TYR A 233 -12.53 8.47 -36.41
C TYR A 233 -11.66 7.73 -37.43
N SER A 234 -11.43 8.34 -38.60
CA SER A 234 -10.61 7.75 -39.66
C SER A 234 -9.10 7.99 -39.48
N ALA A 235 -8.30 6.97 -39.81
CA ALA A 235 -6.85 6.95 -39.65
C ALA A 235 -6.06 7.96 -40.50
N SER A 236 -6.68 8.58 -41.51
CA SER A 236 -5.99 9.29 -42.61
C SER A 236 -5.79 10.80 -42.39
N LYS A 237 -5.77 11.25 -41.14
CA LYS A 237 -5.71 12.68 -40.75
C LYS A 237 -4.25 13.17 -40.54
N PRO A 238 -3.87 14.37 -41.03
CA PRO A 238 -2.60 15.01 -40.66
C PRO A 238 -2.58 15.44 -39.18
N SER A 239 -1.42 15.30 -38.52
CA SER A 239 -1.22 15.80 -37.15
C SER A 239 -1.51 17.30 -37.03
N GLY A 240 -2.12 17.72 -35.92
CA GLY A 240 -2.33 19.14 -35.57
C GLY A 240 -3.57 19.82 -36.16
N THR A 241 -4.47 19.12 -36.85
CA THR A 241 -5.83 19.63 -37.10
C THR A 241 -6.77 19.23 -35.94
N PRO A 242 -7.73 20.07 -35.52
CA PRO A 242 -8.80 19.64 -34.60
C PRO A 242 -9.72 18.56 -35.21
N THR A 243 -10.23 17.63 -34.41
CA THR A 243 -11.13 16.53 -34.85
C THR A 243 -12.59 16.91 -34.64
N GLU A 244 -13.01 17.96 -35.33
CA GLU A 244 -14.26 18.68 -35.05
C GLU A 244 -15.53 17.92 -35.47
N TYR A 245 -16.33 17.49 -34.49
CA TYR A 245 -17.69 16.99 -34.70
C TYR A 245 -18.74 18.09 -34.59
N ALA A 246 -19.83 17.92 -35.33
CA ALA A 246 -21.05 18.72 -35.20
C ALA A 246 -22.27 17.80 -35.27
N MET A 247 -23.15 17.91 -34.28
CA MET A 247 -24.36 17.11 -34.15
C MET A 247 -25.57 18.06 -34.02
N THR A 248 -26.71 17.67 -34.61
CA THR A 248 -27.95 18.44 -34.60
C THR A 248 -29.09 17.64 -33.96
N PHE A 249 -29.94 18.35 -33.21
CA PHE A 249 -31.15 17.82 -32.58
C PHE A 249 -32.36 18.41 -33.28
N GLY A 250 -33.21 17.53 -33.81
CA GLY A 250 -34.32 17.93 -34.68
C GLY A 250 -33.83 18.66 -35.95
N ALA A 251 -34.75 19.39 -36.59
CA ALA A 251 -34.62 19.73 -38.00
C ALA A 251 -33.45 20.68 -38.41
N SER A 252 -32.73 21.32 -37.48
CA SER A 252 -31.52 22.15 -37.77
C SER A 252 -30.74 22.69 -36.57
N ASN A 253 -31.19 22.55 -35.32
CA ASN A 253 -30.46 23.15 -34.19
C ASN A 253 -29.24 22.32 -33.83
N HIS A 254 -28.07 22.96 -33.72
CA HIS A 254 -26.87 22.28 -33.27
C HIS A 254 -26.94 21.98 -31.78
N ILE A 255 -26.68 20.73 -31.44
CA ILE A 255 -26.37 20.31 -30.08
C ILE A 255 -25.02 20.92 -29.72
N PHE A 256 -24.00 20.57 -30.48
CA PHE A 256 -22.67 21.17 -30.39
C PHE A 256 -22.04 21.33 -31.77
N ARG A 257 -21.00 22.16 -31.84
CA ARG A 257 -20.20 22.39 -33.06
C ARG A 257 -18.73 22.48 -32.70
N TRP A 258 -17.91 21.86 -33.54
CA TRP A 258 -16.46 21.99 -33.49
C TRP A 258 -15.83 21.49 -32.18
N ILE A 259 -16.38 20.40 -31.64
CA ILE A 259 -15.87 19.71 -30.44
C ILE A 259 -14.93 18.58 -30.87
N ASP A 260 -13.79 18.40 -30.19
CA ASP A 260 -12.85 17.31 -30.49
C ASP A 260 -13.34 15.96 -29.93
N PHE A 261 -12.85 14.85 -30.48
CA PHE A 261 -13.21 13.49 -30.08
C PHE A 261 -12.88 13.21 -28.60
N SER A 262 -11.78 13.78 -28.10
CA SER A 262 -11.36 13.71 -26.68
C SER A 262 -12.26 14.48 -25.73
N ASP A 263 -13.02 15.46 -26.23
CA ASP A 263 -13.98 16.23 -25.44
C ASP A 263 -15.38 15.59 -25.42
N LEU A 264 -15.49 14.38 -26.00
CA LEU A 264 -16.69 13.56 -26.00
C LEU A 264 -16.47 12.18 -25.38
N ASP A 265 -15.22 11.75 -25.16
CA ASP A 265 -14.77 10.38 -24.84
C ASP A 265 -15.48 9.59 -23.73
N THR A 266 -16.28 10.25 -22.89
CA THR A 266 -17.02 9.73 -21.75
C THR A 266 -18.49 10.16 -21.82
N ALA A 267 -19.39 9.32 -21.31
CA ALA A 267 -20.82 9.63 -21.27
C ALA A 267 -21.13 10.98 -20.61
N ALA A 268 -20.39 11.34 -19.55
CA ALA A 268 -20.55 12.62 -18.85
C ALA A 268 -20.14 13.82 -19.72
N LYS A 269 -19.02 13.75 -20.45
CA LYS A 269 -18.62 14.82 -21.38
C LYS A 269 -19.60 14.93 -22.55
N PHE A 270 -19.98 13.81 -23.16
CA PHE A 270 -20.98 13.79 -24.23
C PHE A 270 -22.31 14.39 -23.76
N LYS A 271 -22.81 14.00 -22.57
CA LYS A 271 -24.00 14.59 -21.94
C LYS A 271 -23.84 16.10 -21.69
N THR A 272 -22.69 16.54 -21.19
CA THR A 272 -22.41 17.97 -20.99
C THR A 272 -22.51 18.76 -22.29
N GLN A 273 -22.01 18.21 -23.41
CA GLN A 273 -22.19 18.83 -24.73
C GLN A 273 -23.64 18.77 -25.20
N MET A 274 -24.39 17.70 -24.89
CA MET A 274 -25.83 17.62 -25.16
C MET A 274 -26.65 18.71 -24.45
N GLU A 275 -26.35 18.95 -23.17
CA GLU A 275 -27.01 19.97 -22.34
C GLU A 275 -26.69 21.42 -22.77
N THR A 276 -25.82 21.65 -23.76
CA THR A 276 -25.66 22.98 -24.37
C THR A 276 -26.80 23.35 -25.33
N HIS A 277 -27.62 22.38 -25.74
CA HIS A 277 -28.84 22.62 -26.51
C HIS A 277 -29.98 23.12 -25.59
N PRO A 278 -30.70 24.20 -25.94
CA PRO A 278 -31.67 24.84 -25.03
C PRO A 278 -32.85 23.96 -24.59
N ASP A 279 -33.21 22.96 -25.39
CA ASP A 279 -34.31 22.03 -25.08
C ASP A 279 -33.83 20.77 -24.32
N ILE A 280 -32.51 20.57 -24.16
CA ILE A 280 -31.90 19.42 -23.48
C ILE A 280 -31.34 19.86 -22.13
N ASN A 281 -31.59 19.08 -21.09
CA ASN A 281 -31.08 19.31 -19.74
C ASN A 281 -30.92 17.98 -18.99
N SER A 282 -30.28 18.05 -17.83
CA SER A 282 -29.97 16.88 -16.99
C SER A 282 -31.17 16.04 -16.56
N SER A 283 -32.40 16.59 -16.67
CA SER A 283 -33.67 15.96 -16.28
C SER A 283 -34.50 15.43 -17.47
N ASN A 284 -34.03 15.56 -18.71
CA ASN A 284 -34.75 15.08 -19.90
C ASN A 284 -33.88 14.33 -20.93
N VAL A 285 -32.61 14.07 -20.60
CA VAL A 285 -31.76 13.14 -21.36
C VAL A 285 -30.89 12.30 -20.42
N THR A 286 -30.73 11.03 -20.76
CA THR A 286 -29.74 10.12 -20.17
C THR A 286 -28.78 9.68 -21.27
N VAL A 287 -27.48 9.62 -20.97
CA VAL A 287 -26.43 9.21 -21.91
C VAL A 287 -25.63 8.09 -21.29
N THR A 288 -25.45 7.02 -22.06
CA THR A 288 -24.70 5.81 -21.69
C THR A 288 -23.55 5.64 -22.66
N LEU A 289 -22.35 5.27 -22.18
CA LEU A 289 -21.27 4.81 -23.05
C LEU A 289 -21.41 3.29 -23.23
N VAL A 290 -21.57 2.85 -24.49
CA VAL A 290 -21.80 1.45 -24.89
C VAL A 290 -20.51 0.80 -25.40
N SER A 291 -19.63 1.57 -26.04
CA SER A 291 -18.31 1.13 -26.49
C SER A 291 -17.33 2.29 -26.54
N SER A 292 -16.11 2.04 -26.04
CA SER A 292 -14.96 2.95 -26.06
C SER A 292 -13.81 2.47 -26.97
N ALA A 293 -14.12 1.56 -27.91
CA ALA A 293 -13.15 0.94 -28.81
C ALA A 293 -12.23 1.93 -29.55
N PHE A 294 -11.06 1.46 -30.02
CA PHE A 294 -10.08 2.33 -30.67
C PHE A 294 -10.68 3.05 -31.90
N ARG A 295 -10.75 4.38 -31.82
CA ARG A 295 -11.36 5.28 -32.82
C ARG A 295 -12.88 5.15 -33.00
N GLU A 296 -13.58 4.47 -32.09
CA GLU A 296 -15.05 4.41 -32.07
C GLU A 296 -15.58 4.79 -30.69
N ARG A 297 -16.64 5.58 -30.65
CA ARG A 297 -17.42 5.82 -29.44
C ARG A 297 -18.88 5.55 -29.75
N VAL A 298 -19.49 4.62 -29.03
CA VAL A 298 -20.91 4.30 -29.16
C VAL A 298 -21.59 4.73 -27.89
N TYR A 299 -22.62 5.57 -28.00
CA TYR A 299 -23.47 5.98 -26.88
C TYR A 299 -24.89 5.51 -27.11
N ASP A 300 -25.61 5.16 -26.05
CA ASP A 300 -27.07 5.09 -26.08
C ASP A 300 -27.62 6.33 -25.38
N VAL A 301 -28.45 7.09 -26.10
CA VAL A 301 -29.10 8.31 -25.64
C VAL A 301 -30.58 8.02 -25.42
N GLU A 302 -31.03 8.07 -24.18
CA GLU A 302 -32.45 7.97 -23.84
C GLU A 302 -33.04 9.37 -23.65
N PHE A 303 -34.10 9.67 -24.40
CA PHE A 303 -34.87 10.90 -24.24
C PHE A 303 -35.97 10.71 -23.20
N THR A 304 -35.88 11.44 -22.09
CA THR A 304 -36.71 11.26 -20.89
C THR A 304 -37.43 12.55 -20.52
N GLY A 305 -38.21 12.56 -19.43
CA GLY A 305 -38.79 13.80 -18.88
C GLY A 305 -39.64 14.57 -19.90
N SER A 306 -39.22 15.79 -20.25
CA SER A 306 -39.92 16.63 -21.24
C SER A 306 -39.67 16.26 -22.70
N LEU A 307 -38.73 15.34 -22.98
CA LEU A 307 -38.42 14.83 -24.32
C LEU A 307 -38.91 13.38 -24.51
N GLY A 308 -39.28 12.69 -23.42
CA GLY A 308 -39.80 11.32 -23.46
C GLY A 308 -41.15 11.20 -24.17
N GLY A 309 -41.42 10.02 -24.73
CA GLY A 309 -42.62 9.77 -25.54
C GLY A 309 -42.59 10.30 -26.97
N PHE A 310 -41.45 10.77 -27.48
CA PHE A 310 -41.32 11.28 -28.85
C PHE A 310 -40.02 10.79 -29.52
N ASN A 311 -40.06 10.57 -30.84
CA ASN A 311 -38.86 10.37 -31.66
C ASN A 311 -38.17 11.71 -31.98
N TRP A 312 -36.84 11.72 -31.92
CA TRP A 312 -36.00 12.88 -32.14
C TRP A 312 -34.86 12.57 -33.11
N ASP A 313 -34.87 13.25 -34.26
CA ASP A 313 -33.77 13.15 -35.23
C ASP A 313 -32.44 13.66 -34.63
N ILE A 314 -31.53 12.74 -34.30
CA ILE A 314 -30.11 13.04 -34.14
C ILE A 314 -29.44 12.94 -35.51
N THR A 315 -28.83 14.03 -35.96
CA THR A 315 -28.17 14.11 -37.27
C THR A 315 -26.72 14.60 -37.15
N PHE A 316 -25.83 14.03 -37.96
CA PHE A 316 -24.41 14.38 -38.00
C PHE A 316 -24.11 15.31 -39.18
N PHE A 317 -23.36 16.38 -38.92
CA PHE A 317 -22.83 17.27 -39.95
C PHE A 317 -21.31 17.10 -40.08
N GLU A 318 -20.88 16.25 -41.01
CA GLU A 318 -19.47 16.16 -41.40
C GLU A 318 -19.06 17.36 -42.26
N ALA A 319 -18.36 18.33 -41.67
CA ALA A 319 -17.83 19.48 -42.39
C ALA A 319 -16.58 19.16 -43.24
N SER A 320 -15.95 17.99 -43.01
CA SER A 320 -14.60 17.70 -43.49
C SER A 320 -14.36 16.26 -44.01
N GLY A 321 -15.31 15.33 -43.82
CA GLY A 321 -15.27 13.99 -44.43
C GLY A 321 -14.34 12.96 -43.77
N TYR A 322 -14.01 13.15 -42.49
CA TYR A 322 -13.11 12.27 -41.73
C TYR A 322 -13.83 11.39 -40.68
N GLY A 323 -15.17 11.48 -40.58
CA GLY A 323 -16.00 10.75 -39.63
C GLY A 323 -16.66 9.48 -40.18
N ILE A 324 -16.12 8.93 -41.26
CA ILE A 324 -16.72 7.87 -42.09
C ILE A 324 -17.11 6.64 -41.25
N GLY A 325 -18.42 6.46 -41.03
CA GLY A 325 -19.00 5.41 -40.19
C GLY A 325 -19.81 5.94 -39.00
N SER A 326 -19.71 7.24 -38.70
CA SER A 326 -20.51 7.90 -37.67
C SER A 326 -21.98 7.96 -38.09
N GLY A 327 -22.89 7.74 -37.14
CA GLY A 327 -24.32 7.74 -37.41
C GLY A 327 -25.16 7.52 -36.16
N ALA A 328 -26.39 8.01 -36.20
CA ALA A 328 -27.42 7.69 -35.22
C ALA A 328 -28.27 6.52 -35.75
N THR A 329 -28.59 5.56 -34.88
CA THR A 329 -29.49 4.43 -35.18
C THR A 329 -30.45 4.25 -34.01
N THR A 330 -31.73 4.52 -34.22
CA THR A 330 -32.78 4.27 -33.23
C THR A 330 -32.76 2.79 -32.79
N GLN A 331 -32.58 2.55 -31.50
CA GLN A 331 -32.67 1.21 -30.88
C GLN A 331 -34.09 0.94 -30.40
N GLN A 332 -34.79 2.00 -29.97
CA GLN A 332 -36.17 1.98 -29.51
C GLN A 332 -36.84 3.29 -29.92
N ASP A 333 -37.99 3.23 -30.58
CA ASP A 333 -38.78 4.42 -30.88
C ASP A 333 -39.41 5.01 -29.61
N GLY A 334 -39.39 6.34 -29.51
CA GLY A 334 -40.16 7.13 -28.57
C GLY A 334 -41.60 7.24 -29.03
N SER A 335 -42.32 6.13 -28.86
CA SER A 335 -43.69 5.99 -29.30
C SER A 335 -44.62 6.62 -28.27
N ALA A 336 -45.12 7.84 -28.50
CA ALA A 336 -46.28 8.40 -27.76
C ALA A 336 -47.50 7.46 -27.79
N THR A 337 -47.57 6.61 -28.82
CA THR A 337 -48.61 5.62 -29.06
C THR A 337 -48.29 4.31 -28.36
N GLY A 338 -49.10 3.94 -27.36
CA GLY A 338 -49.17 2.56 -26.92
C GLY A 338 -49.64 1.62 -28.03
N THR A 339 -49.58 0.31 -27.80
CA THR A 339 -50.14 -0.67 -28.73
C THR A 339 -51.62 -0.38 -29.00
N ASN A 340 -52.04 -0.49 -30.25
CA ASN A 340 -53.43 -0.37 -30.66
C ASN A 340 -54.35 -1.28 -29.82
N GLU A 341 -55.54 -0.79 -29.51
CA GLU A 341 -56.59 -1.65 -28.98
C GLU A 341 -57.02 -2.66 -30.05
N ARG A 342 -57.29 -3.90 -29.63
CA ARG A 342 -57.84 -4.92 -30.52
C ARG A 342 -59.19 -5.39 -30.02
N GLN A 343 -60.12 -5.61 -30.94
CA GLN A 343 -61.44 -6.15 -30.62
C GLN A 343 -61.70 -7.35 -31.53
N GLN A 344 -62.09 -8.49 -30.96
CA GLN A 344 -62.42 -9.68 -31.74
C GLN A 344 -63.89 -9.66 -32.19
N VAL A 345 -64.25 -10.30 -33.30
CA VAL A 345 -65.67 -10.54 -33.63
C VAL A 345 -65.82 -12.01 -33.97
N THR A 346 -66.50 -12.75 -33.11
CA THR A 346 -66.78 -14.18 -33.30
C THR A 346 -68.27 -14.42 -33.57
N LEU A 347 -68.58 -15.16 -34.64
CA LEU A 347 -69.92 -15.71 -34.89
C LEU A 347 -70.07 -17.03 -34.14
N THR A 348 -70.91 -17.03 -33.12
CA THR A 348 -71.22 -18.25 -32.36
C THR A 348 -72.30 -19.09 -33.07
N GLY A 349 -72.38 -20.38 -32.73
CA GLY A 349 -73.46 -21.27 -33.19
C GLY A 349 -73.33 -21.86 -34.59
N SER A 350 -72.22 -21.65 -35.31
CA SER A 350 -71.94 -22.20 -36.65
C SER A 350 -73.03 -21.89 -37.71
N PRO A 351 -73.34 -20.61 -37.98
CA PRO A 351 -74.34 -20.23 -38.98
C PRO A 351 -73.98 -20.76 -40.38
N GLY A 352 -74.98 -21.28 -41.09
CA GLY A 352 -74.86 -21.81 -42.46
C GLY A 352 -75.30 -20.85 -43.56
N GLY A 353 -75.71 -19.63 -43.21
CA GLY A 353 -76.19 -18.61 -44.14
C GLY A 353 -76.62 -17.32 -43.42
N GLY A 354 -76.90 -16.26 -44.18
CA GLY A 354 -77.45 -15.00 -43.67
C GLY A 354 -76.42 -13.88 -43.50
N THR A 355 -76.80 -12.82 -42.78
CA THR A 355 -75.99 -11.62 -42.59
C THR A 355 -76.02 -11.11 -41.15
N PHE A 356 -75.01 -10.34 -40.76
CA PHE A 356 -74.90 -9.61 -39.50
C PHE A 356 -74.50 -8.15 -39.72
N THR A 357 -74.55 -7.31 -38.70
CA THR A 357 -74.00 -5.95 -38.71
C THR A 357 -73.14 -5.70 -37.47
N LEU A 358 -72.19 -4.78 -37.56
CA LEU A 358 -71.41 -4.27 -36.43
C LEU A 358 -71.81 -2.82 -36.14
N THR A 359 -71.66 -2.38 -34.90
CA THR A 359 -71.96 -1.01 -34.47
C THR A 359 -70.82 -0.48 -33.60
N TYR A 360 -70.14 0.55 -34.09
CA TYR A 360 -69.05 1.26 -33.40
C TYR A 360 -69.51 2.68 -33.06
N ASN A 361 -69.35 3.08 -31.79
CA ASN A 361 -69.64 4.43 -31.27
C ASN A 361 -70.94 5.06 -31.85
N GLY A 362 -72.04 4.29 -31.83
CA GLY A 362 -73.37 4.71 -32.28
C GLY A 362 -73.66 4.65 -33.79
N GLN A 363 -72.75 4.16 -34.64
CA GLN A 363 -73.00 3.96 -36.08
C GLN A 363 -72.92 2.48 -36.47
N THR A 364 -73.87 2.01 -37.28
CA THR A 364 -74.03 0.60 -37.67
C THR A 364 -73.63 0.36 -39.13
N THR A 365 -72.92 -0.73 -39.40
CA THR A 365 -72.45 -1.11 -40.74
C THR A 365 -73.61 -1.50 -41.66
N GLY A 366 -73.33 -1.55 -42.97
CA GLY A 366 -74.16 -2.33 -43.88
C GLY A 366 -74.14 -3.84 -43.54
N ASN A 367 -75.04 -4.61 -44.15
CA ASN A 367 -75.13 -6.06 -43.93
C ASN A 367 -73.85 -6.80 -44.38
N ILE A 368 -73.18 -7.44 -43.43
CA ILE A 368 -71.99 -8.28 -43.63
C ILE A 368 -72.42 -9.73 -43.76
N ALA A 369 -71.90 -10.48 -44.74
CA ALA A 369 -72.26 -11.90 -44.93
C ALA A 369 -71.66 -12.79 -43.83
N TYR A 370 -72.37 -13.84 -43.40
CA TYR A 370 -71.90 -14.79 -42.39
C TYR A 370 -70.52 -15.41 -42.70
N ASN A 371 -70.17 -15.51 -43.99
CA ASN A 371 -68.94 -16.08 -44.48
C ASN A 371 -67.94 -15.03 -45.02
N ALA A 372 -68.05 -13.77 -44.58
CA ALA A 372 -67.16 -12.68 -44.99
C ALA A 372 -65.69 -12.99 -44.69
N SER A 373 -64.79 -12.66 -45.62
CA SER A 373 -63.35 -12.61 -45.33
C SER A 373 -63.05 -11.39 -44.45
N ALA A 374 -61.92 -11.41 -43.74
CA ALA A 374 -61.50 -10.29 -42.87
C ALA A 374 -61.56 -8.93 -43.59
N ALA A 375 -61.01 -8.84 -44.81
CA ALA A 375 -61.08 -7.65 -45.66
C ALA A 375 -62.51 -7.16 -46.01
N MET A 376 -63.52 -8.03 -46.00
CA MET A 376 -64.92 -7.61 -46.21
C MET A 376 -65.55 -7.03 -44.93
N VAL A 377 -65.05 -7.44 -43.76
CA VAL A 377 -65.42 -6.86 -42.45
C VAL A 377 -64.74 -5.49 -42.30
N GLU A 378 -63.46 -5.41 -42.66
CA GLU A 378 -62.66 -4.17 -42.75
C GLU A 378 -63.36 -3.11 -43.61
N THR A 379 -63.66 -3.43 -44.88
CA THR A 379 -64.39 -2.53 -45.80
C THR A 379 -65.76 -2.12 -45.25
N ALA A 380 -66.42 -2.95 -44.44
CA ALA A 380 -67.72 -2.62 -43.83
C ALA A 380 -67.59 -1.69 -42.62
N LEU A 381 -66.49 -1.75 -41.88
CA LEU A 381 -66.15 -0.86 -40.76
C LEU A 381 -65.65 0.50 -41.26
N GLU A 382 -64.76 0.54 -42.25
CA GLU A 382 -64.29 1.76 -42.91
C GLU A 382 -65.41 2.53 -43.65
N ALA A 383 -66.57 1.91 -43.85
CA ALA A 383 -67.76 2.56 -44.41
C ALA A 383 -68.58 3.36 -43.38
N LEU A 384 -68.25 3.28 -42.09
CA LEU A 384 -68.87 4.10 -41.04
C LEU A 384 -68.31 5.53 -41.06
N SER A 385 -69.13 6.55 -40.82
CA SER A 385 -68.63 7.94 -40.86
C SER A 385 -67.82 8.36 -39.61
N ASN A 386 -67.60 7.44 -38.68
CA ASN A 386 -66.76 7.59 -37.48
C ASN A 386 -65.55 6.63 -37.46
N ILE A 387 -65.23 5.98 -38.58
CA ILE A 387 -64.00 5.22 -38.82
C ILE A 387 -63.45 5.68 -40.18
N THR A 388 -62.28 6.31 -40.22
CA THR A 388 -61.64 6.67 -41.50
C THR A 388 -61.04 5.42 -42.15
N SER A 389 -60.87 5.41 -43.47
CA SER A 389 -60.12 4.32 -44.11
C SER A 389 -58.68 4.26 -43.56
N GLY A 390 -58.26 3.08 -43.13
CA GLY A 390 -57.04 2.84 -42.36
C GLY A 390 -57.16 2.98 -40.83
N ASP A 391 -58.25 3.49 -40.25
CA ASP A 391 -58.40 3.56 -38.78
C ASP A 391 -58.70 2.19 -38.13
N VAL A 392 -58.91 1.15 -38.95
CA VAL A 392 -58.97 -0.24 -38.51
C VAL A 392 -58.29 -1.15 -39.54
N SER A 393 -57.62 -2.22 -39.08
CA SER A 393 -57.30 -3.39 -39.93
C SER A 393 -57.99 -4.64 -39.38
N VAL A 394 -58.31 -5.61 -40.25
CA VAL A 394 -59.01 -6.82 -39.82
C VAL A 394 -58.30 -8.09 -40.28
N SER A 395 -58.02 -8.96 -39.31
CA SER A 395 -57.37 -10.26 -39.49
C SER A 395 -58.27 -11.41 -38.96
N GLY A 396 -57.72 -12.62 -38.87
CA GLY A 396 -58.44 -13.80 -38.37
C GLY A 396 -59.14 -14.64 -39.46
N ALA A 397 -59.97 -15.57 -39.01
CA ALA A 397 -60.67 -16.55 -39.85
C ALA A 397 -62.13 -16.17 -40.08
N VAL A 398 -62.78 -16.79 -41.06
CA VAL A 398 -64.22 -16.60 -41.29
C VAL A 398 -65.02 -17.01 -40.04
N GLY A 399 -65.79 -16.07 -39.49
CA GLY A 399 -66.55 -16.25 -38.25
C GLY A 399 -65.74 -16.04 -36.96
N ASN A 400 -64.46 -15.64 -37.05
CA ASN A 400 -63.61 -15.26 -35.93
C ASN A 400 -62.55 -14.25 -36.41
N TRP A 401 -62.94 -12.99 -36.46
CA TRP A 401 -62.11 -11.87 -36.93
C TRP A 401 -61.45 -11.16 -35.75
N LEU A 402 -60.28 -10.55 -35.98
CA LEU A 402 -59.59 -9.70 -35.00
C LEU A 402 -59.37 -8.33 -35.65
N ILE A 403 -59.98 -7.31 -35.07
CA ILE A 403 -59.93 -5.92 -35.53
C ILE A 403 -58.85 -5.21 -34.71
N ASP A 404 -57.92 -4.56 -35.38
CA ASP A 404 -56.86 -3.73 -34.82
C ASP A 404 -57.23 -2.27 -35.08
N PHE A 405 -57.26 -1.42 -34.05
CA PHE A 405 -57.64 -0.01 -34.19
C PHE A 405 -56.41 0.85 -34.43
N GLU A 406 -56.21 1.26 -35.68
CA GLU A 406 -54.99 1.92 -36.16
C GLU A 406 -55.20 3.42 -36.41
N ASN A 407 -54.16 4.11 -36.90
CA ASN A 407 -54.18 5.51 -37.33
C ASN A 407 -54.89 6.47 -36.33
N ASN A 408 -56.07 7.03 -36.64
CA ASN A 408 -56.72 8.00 -35.74
C ASN A 408 -57.36 7.36 -34.50
N LEU A 409 -57.43 6.03 -34.44
CA LEU A 409 -57.93 5.24 -33.31
C LEU A 409 -56.80 4.47 -32.60
N ALA A 410 -55.57 4.52 -33.12
CA ALA A 410 -54.37 3.96 -32.51
C ALA A 410 -54.14 4.47 -31.08
N ALA A 411 -53.62 3.61 -30.21
CA ALA A 411 -53.23 3.93 -28.84
C ALA A 411 -54.32 4.57 -27.95
N THR A 412 -55.61 4.46 -28.30
CA THR A 412 -56.73 4.97 -27.49
C THR A 412 -57.60 3.85 -26.93
N ASP A 413 -58.17 4.07 -25.75
CA ASP A 413 -59.28 3.27 -25.20
C ASP A 413 -60.53 3.58 -26.02
N VAL A 414 -60.86 2.72 -26.98
CA VAL A 414 -61.97 2.91 -27.91
C VAL A 414 -63.25 2.22 -27.40
N PRO A 415 -64.45 2.75 -27.72
CA PRO A 415 -65.69 2.09 -27.32
C PRO A 415 -65.83 0.69 -27.93
N LEU A 416 -66.22 -0.28 -27.11
CA LEU A 416 -66.51 -1.65 -27.52
C LEU A 416 -67.52 -1.70 -28.69
N MET A 417 -67.15 -2.38 -29.78
CA MET A 417 -68.07 -2.69 -30.86
C MET A 417 -69.15 -3.68 -30.40
N THR A 418 -70.39 -3.41 -30.80
CA THR A 418 -71.52 -4.33 -30.64
C THR A 418 -71.89 -4.94 -31.98
N GLY A 419 -72.57 -6.09 -32.00
CA GLY A 419 -72.98 -6.75 -33.25
C GLY A 419 -74.39 -7.32 -33.20
N ASP A 420 -75.14 -7.18 -34.30
CA ASP A 420 -76.46 -7.77 -34.47
C ASP A 420 -76.41 -8.94 -35.47
N GLY A 421 -76.68 -10.15 -34.96
CA GLY A 421 -76.76 -11.40 -35.71
C GLY A 421 -78.18 -11.85 -36.09
N ALA A 422 -79.21 -11.03 -35.89
CA ALA A 422 -80.62 -11.43 -36.04
C ALA A 422 -81.01 -11.94 -37.44
N ASN A 423 -80.20 -11.66 -38.47
CA ASN A 423 -80.40 -12.12 -39.86
C ASN A 423 -79.50 -13.33 -40.24
N LEU A 424 -78.83 -13.97 -39.27
CA LEU A 424 -78.09 -15.22 -39.45
C LEU A 424 -79.05 -16.43 -39.44
N THR A 425 -78.65 -17.51 -40.14
CA THR A 425 -79.46 -18.72 -40.31
C THR A 425 -78.61 -19.99 -40.16
N GLY A 426 -79.20 -21.09 -39.69
CA GLY A 426 -78.53 -22.39 -39.55
C GLY A 426 -77.90 -22.68 -38.19
N GLY A 427 -77.98 -21.73 -37.24
CA GLY A 427 -77.51 -21.86 -35.86
C GLY A 427 -78.03 -20.70 -35.02
N ALA A 428 -77.90 -20.77 -33.68
CA ALA A 428 -78.21 -19.65 -32.80
C ALA A 428 -77.09 -18.60 -32.89
N GLY A 429 -77.24 -17.63 -33.80
CA GLY A 429 -76.22 -16.62 -34.06
C GLY A 429 -76.21 -15.51 -32.99
N ALA A 430 -75.15 -15.46 -32.19
CA ALA A 430 -74.78 -14.32 -31.36
C ALA A 430 -73.33 -13.88 -31.66
N ILE A 431 -73.02 -12.61 -31.38
CA ILE A 431 -71.69 -12.01 -31.61
C ILE A 431 -70.97 -11.77 -30.27
N SER A 432 -69.67 -12.11 -30.21
CA SER A 432 -68.78 -11.96 -29.04
C SER A 432 -67.37 -11.45 -29.43
N VAL A 433 -66.57 -10.94 -28.46
CA VAL A 433 -65.34 -10.09 -28.65
C VAL A 433 -64.17 -10.40 -27.63
N THR A 434 -64.27 -11.47 -26.81
CA THR A 434 -63.63 -11.85 -25.48
C THR A 434 -62.53 -10.96 -24.81
N GLN A 435 -62.51 -10.63 -23.49
CA GLN A 435 -61.42 -9.83 -22.84
C GLN A 435 -60.39 -10.67 -22.04
N SER A 436 -59.18 -10.11 -21.80
CA SER A 436 -58.28 -10.46 -20.69
C SER A 436 -57.33 -9.30 -20.29
N ALA A 437 -57.02 -9.19 -18.99
CA ALA A 437 -55.95 -8.34 -18.46
C ALA A 437 -54.53 -8.80 -18.88
N ALA A 438 -53.59 -7.87 -18.99
CA ALA A 438 -52.17 -8.16 -19.25
C ALA A 438 -51.33 -8.12 -17.95
N SER A 439 -50.47 -9.11 -17.75
CA SER A 439 -49.54 -9.15 -16.62
C SER A 439 -48.53 -7.98 -16.69
N PRO A 440 -48.23 -7.31 -15.56
CA PRO A 440 -47.18 -6.29 -15.53
C PRO A 440 -45.81 -6.90 -15.83
N VAL A 441 -44.93 -6.12 -16.45
CA VAL A 441 -43.52 -6.46 -16.68
C VAL A 441 -42.65 -5.45 -15.92
N ASN A 442 -41.63 -5.95 -15.25
CA ASN A 442 -40.66 -5.14 -14.51
C ASN A 442 -39.58 -4.59 -15.44
N GLU A 443 -39.00 -3.44 -15.08
CA GLU A 443 -37.83 -2.93 -15.80
C GLU A 443 -36.62 -3.82 -15.55
N ARG A 444 -35.83 -4.06 -16.60
CA ARG A 444 -34.55 -4.78 -16.54
C ARG A 444 -33.41 -3.94 -17.09
N GLN A 445 -32.34 -3.81 -16.32
CA GLN A 445 -31.09 -3.15 -16.73
C GLN A 445 -29.95 -4.18 -16.75
N THR A 446 -29.07 -4.11 -17.75
CA THR A 446 -27.90 -5.00 -17.87
C THR A 446 -26.64 -4.24 -17.48
N VAL A 447 -25.81 -4.85 -16.63
CA VAL A 447 -24.49 -4.37 -16.19
C VAL A 447 -23.41 -5.26 -16.82
N SER A 448 -22.44 -4.64 -17.50
CA SER A 448 -21.30 -5.32 -18.13
C SER A 448 -19.99 -4.67 -17.71
N LEU A 449 -18.92 -5.46 -17.63
CA LEU A 449 -17.54 -4.95 -17.49
C LEU A 449 -16.85 -4.93 -18.87
N SER A 450 -15.86 -4.07 -19.05
CA SER A 450 -15.01 -4.05 -20.25
C SER A 450 -14.31 -5.40 -20.50
N GLU A 451 -14.04 -5.71 -21.77
CA GLU A 451 -13.20 -6.86 -22.14
C GLU A 451 -11.79 -6.70 -21.54
N GLY A 452 -11.17 -7.82 -21.13
CA GLY A 452 -9.83 -7.86 -20.54
C GLY A 452 -9.77 -7.77 -19.02
N VAL A 453 -10.86 -7.42 -18.32
CA VAL A 453 -10.88 -7.33 -16.85
C VAL A 453 -10.66 -8.71 -16.18
N THR A 454 -9.63 -8.82 -15.33
CA THR A 454 -9.23 -10.04 -14.60
C THR A 454 -8.99 -9.85 -13.11
N GLY A 455 -9.27 -8.65 -12.57
CA GLY A 455 -9.12 -8.38 -11.15
C GLY A 455 -9.86 -7.12 -10.70
N GLY A 456 -9.85 -6.88 -9.39
CA GLY A 456 -10.36 -5.65 -8.78
C GLY A 456 -11.83 -5.66 -8.37
N THR A 457 -12.37 -4.46 -8.13
CA THR A 457 -13.77 -4.22 -7.70
C THR A 457 -14.39 -3.02 -8.40
N PHE A 458 -15.72 -2.97 -8.46
CA PHE A 458 -16.52 -1.85 -8.97
C PHE A 458 -17.66 -1.49 -7.99
N THR A 459 -18.32 -0.35 -8.17
CA THR A 459 -19.55 0.02 -7.45
C THR A 459 -20.69 0.34 -8.42
N LEU A 460 -21.93 0.25 -7.94
CA LEU A 460 -23.14 0.63 -8.67
C LEU A 460 -23.87 1.74 -7.89
N THR A 461 -24.38 2.74 -8.61
CA THR A 461 -25.13 3.87 -8.04
C THR A 461 -26.52 3.93 -8.65
N TYR A 462 -27.54 3.97 -7.79
CA TYR A 462 -28.94 4.19 -8.16
C TYR A 462 -29.50 5.41 -7.43
N ALA A 463 -30.11 6.34 -8.18
CA ALA A 463 -30.75 7.56 -7.67
C ALA A 463 -29.94 8.30 -6.57
N GLY A 464 -28.62 8.37 -6.74
CA GLY A 464 -27.70 9.08 -5.84
C GLY A 464 -27.24 8.31 -4.59
N GLN A 465 -27.50 7.00 -4.49
CA GLN A 465 -26.90 6.12 -3.48
C GLN A 465 -26.00 5.07 -4.14
N GLU A 466 -24.81 4.88 -3.57
CA GLU A 466 -23.74 4.00 -4.07
C GLU A 466 -23.67 2.70 -3.26
N SER A 467 -23.42 1.58 -3.94
CA SER A 467 -23.28 0.25 -3.32
C SER A 467 -21.94 0.09 -2.59
N GLY A 468 -21.82 -0.97 -1.79
CA GLY A 468 -20.49 -1.46 -1.40
C GLY A 468 -19.72 -2.01 -2.62
N ASN A 469 -18.40 -2.17 -2.48
CA ASN A 469 -17.55 -2.74 -3.52
C ASN A 469 -18.01 -4.15 -3.93
N ILE A 470 -18.21 -4.34 -5.24
CA ILE A 470 -18.58 -5.59 -5.90
C ILE A 470 -17.32 -6.15 -6.60
N SER A 471 -17.02 -7.44 -6.43
CA SER A 471 -15.87 -8.08 -7.09
C SER A 471 -16.05 -8.14 -8.61
N TYR A 472 -14.97 -7.96 -9.37
CA TYR A 472 -14.99 -8.15 -10.84
C TYR A 472 -15.59 -9.52 -11.24
N SER A 473 -15.34 -10.56 -10.44
CA SER A 473 -15.81 -11.94 -10.66
C SER A 473 -17.09 -12.27 -9.88
N ALA A 474 -17.90 -11.28 -9.51
CA ALA A 474 -19.07 -11.49 -8.65
C ALA A 474 -20.10 -12.44 -9.28
N ALA A 475 -20.65 -13.34 -8.45
CA ALA A 475 -21.89 -14.04 -8.77
C ALA A 475 -23.06 -13.06 -8.73
N ALA A 476 -24.12 -13.32 -9.50
CA ALA A 476 -25.31 -12.47 -9.57
C ALA A 476 -25.90 -12.13 -8.18
N SER A 477 -25.90 -13.08 -7.24
CA SER A 477 -26.39 -12.88 -5.86
C SER A 477 -25.56 -11.91 -5.02
N ALA A 478 -24.28 -11.70 -5.35
CA ALA A 478 -23.46 -10.68 -4.70
C ALA A 478 -23.79 -9.27 -5.23
N VAL A 479 -24.11 -9.16 -6.52
CA VAL A 479 -24.63 -7.92 -7.13
C VAL A 479 -26.01 -7.57 -6.58
N GLU A 480 -26.89 -8.57 -6.46
CA GLU A 480 -28.22 -8.49 -5.82
C GLU A 480 -28.10 -7.95 -4.38
N THR A 481 -27.27 -8.60 -3.55
CA THR A 481 -27.01 -8.17 -2.16
C THR A 481 -26.48 -6.73 -2.07
N ALA A 482 -25.63 -6.31 -3.02
CA ALA A 482 -25.05 -4.97 -3.04
C ALA A 482 -26.07 -3.88 -3.43
N LEU A 483 -27.04 -4.21 -4.30
CA LEU A 483 -28.13 -3.32 -4.71
C LEU A 483 -29.25 -3.25 -3.67
N GLU A 484 -29.64 -4.36 -3.05
CA GLU A 484 -30.63 -4.39 -1.96
C GLU A 484 -30.14 -3.74 -0.65
N ALA A 485 -28.83 -3.47 -0.54
CA ALA A 485 -28.27 -2.66 0.56
C ALA A 485 -28.57 -1.15 0.41
N LEU A 486 -28.98 -0.68 -0.78
CA LEU A 486 -29.31 0.72 -1.03
C LEU A 486 -30.69 1.05 -0.44
N SER A 487 -30.82 2.14 0.32
CA SER A 487 -32.07 2.45 1.02
C SER A 487 -33.21 2.92 0.09
N ASN A 488 -32.93 3.05 -1.20
CA ASN A 488 -33.85 3.48 -2.25
C ASN A 488 -34.19 2.34 -3.25
N ILE A 489 -33.62 1.14 -3.07
CA ILE A 489 -34.00 -0.09 -3.76
C ILE A 489 -34.63 -1.03 -2.73
N GLY A 490 -35.87 -1.46 -2.97
CA GLY A 490 -36.59 -2.34 -2.04
C GLY A 490 -36.33 -3.83 -2.28
N ALA A 491 -36.31 -4.25 -3.55
CA ALA A 491 -36.02 -5.61 -3.99
C ALA A 491 -35.59 -5.58 -5.46
N VAL A 492 -34.63 -6.43 -5.84
CA VAL A 492 -34.22 -6.66 -7.23
C VAL A 492 -33.98 -8.14 -7.45
N GLY A 493 -34.19 -8.64 -8.67
CA GLY A 493 -33.76 -9.98 -9.07
C GLY A 493 -32.58 -9.90 -10.02
N VAL A 494 -31.43 -10.49 -9.68
CA VAL A 494 -30.23 -10.42 -10.54
C VAL A 494 -29.87 -11.79 -11.15
N THR A 495 -29.59 -11.82 -12.45
CA THR A 495 -29.24 -13.04 -13.19
C THR A 495 -28.03 -12.83 -14.10
N GLY A 496 -27.21 -13.85 -14.31
CA GLY A 496 -25.99 -13.78 -15.13
C GLY A 496 -24.92 -14.77 -14.66
N PRO A 497 -23.85 -15.01 -15.44
CA PRO A 497 -22.70 -15.79 -14.99
C PRO A 497 -21.85 -15.01 -13.95
N GLU A 498 -20.93 -15.71 -13.29
CA GLU A 498 -19.89 -15.07 -12.49
C GLU A 498 -19.00 -14.20 -13.39
N GLY A 499 -18.78 -12.94 -13.01
CA GLY A 499 -18.07 -11.95 -13.84
C GLY A 499 -18.93 -11.20 -14.86
N GLY A 500 -20.23 -11.52 -14.95
CA GLY A 500 -21.18 -10.81 -15.79
C GLY A 500 -21.14 -11.21 -17.28
N PRO A 501 -21.98 -10.58 -18.12
CA PRO A 501 -22.90 -9.49 -17.80
C PRO A 501 -24.06 -9.93 -16.91
N TRP A 502 -24.52 -9.05 -16.03
CA TRP A 502 -25.62 -9.27 -15.11
C TRP A 502 -26.87 -8.50 -15.54
N ILE A 503 -28.04 -9.15 -15.53
CA ILE A 503 -29.35 -8.54 -15.77
C ILE A 503 -30.02 -8.34 -14.41
N VAL A 504 -30.31 -7.09 -14.07
CA VAL A 504 -30.98 -6.62 -12.84
C VAL A 504 -32.43 -6.29 -13.17
N GLU A 505 -33.38 -7.00 -12.58
CA GLU A 505 -34.82 -6.75 -12.66
C GLU A 505 -35.30 -5.97 -11.43
N PHE A 506 -35.99 -4.85 -11.62
CA PHE A 506 -36.50 -4.02 -10.52
C PHE A 506 -37.84 -4.52 -10.00
N GLN A 507 -37.91 -4.83 -8.70
CA GLN A 507 -39.05 -5.49 -8.08
C GLN A 507 -39.61 -4.68 -6.89
N GLY A 508 -40.58 -5.26 -6.17
CA GLY A 508 -41.17 -4.67 -4.96
C GLY A 508 -41.82 -3.31 -5.23
N GLY A 509 -41.38 -2.27 -4.53
CA GLY A 509 -41.88 -0.90 -4.70
C GLY A 509 -41.47 -0.22 -6.02
N LEU A 510 -40.61 -0.85 -6.81
CA LEU A 510 -40.19 -0.41 -8.15
C LEU A 510 -40.69 -1.36 -9.26
N ALA A 511 -41.53 -2.34 -8.92
CA ALA A 511 -42.16 -3.23 -9.89
C ALA A 511 -43.14 -2.44 -10.78
N ALA A 512 -43.23 -2.82 -12.06
CA ALA A 512 -44.10 -2.17 -13.07
C ALA A 512 -43.90 -0.65 -13.25
N THR A 513 -42.81 -0.05 -12.74
CA THR A 513 -42.46 1.36 -12.92
C THR A 513 -41.20 1.52 -13.75
N ASN A 514 -41.17 2.47 -14.69
CA ASN A 514 -39.94 2.85 -15.38
C ASN A 514 -39.03 3.57 -14.38
N VAL A 515 -37.82 3.04 -14.17
CA VAL A 515 -36.85 3.54 -13.20
C VAL A 515 -35.75 4.36 -13.89
N ALA A 516 -34.93 5.04 -13.10
CA ALA A 516 -33.74 5.70 -13.65
C ALA A 516 -32.65 4.67 -13.96
N LEU A 517 -31.86 4.92 -15.01
CA LEU A 517 -30.68 4.11 -15.32
C LEU A 517 -29.64 4.22 -14.18
N MET A 518 -29.11 3.08 -13.73
CA MET A 518 -27.97 3.06 -12.80
C MET A 518 -26.68 3.54 -13.49
N SER A 519 -25.73 4.06 -12.71
CA SER A 519 -24.35 4.29 -13.15
C SER A 519 -23.38 3.37 -12.40
N GLY A 520 -22.22 3.05 -12.97
CA GLY A 520 -21.18 2.27 -12.32
C GLY A 520 -19.84 2.99 -12.29
N ASP A 521 -19.02 2.71 -11.27
CA ASP A 521 -17.63 3.15 -11.18
C ASP A 521 -16.72 1.93 -11.13
N GLY A 522 -15.80 1.84 -12.11
CA GLY A 522 -14.85 0.75 -12.28
C GLY A 522 -13.38 1.16 -12.04
N ALA A 523 -13.11 2.31 -11.43
CA ALA A 523 -11.76 2.84 -11.18
C ALA A 523 -10.85 1.95 -10.29
N ASN A 524 -11.36 0.80 -9.81
CA ASN A 524 -10.62 -0.20 -9.05
C ASN A 524 -10.58 -1.57 -9.76
N LEU A 525 -10.85 -1.65 -11.08
CA LEU A 525 -10.74 -2.85 -11.92
C LEU A 525 -9.37 -2.95 -12.62
N THR A 526 -8.90 -4.18 -12.90
CA THR A 526 -7.56 -4.44 -13.49
C THR A 526 -7.59 -5.44 -14.65
N GLY A 527 -6.76 -5.24 -15.68
CA GLY A 527 -6.71 -6.03 -16.93
C GLY A 527 -5.70 -7.20 -16.98
N ASP A 528 -5.80 -8.08 -17.99
CA ASP A 528 -5.07 -9.36 -18.11
C ASP A 528 -3.65 -9.29 -18.71
N ASN A 529 -3.38 -8.30 -19.55
CA ASN A 529 -2.06 -8.08 -20.12
C ASN A 529 -1.15 -7.41 -19.07
N SER A 530 -0.25 -8.16 -18.46
CA SER A 530 0.83 -7.56 -17.65
C SER A 530 1.70 -6.71 -18.56
N GLN A 531 1.66 -5.37 -18.40
CA GLN A 531 2.56 -4.48 -19.11
C GLN A 531 4.01 -4.98 -18.91
N THR A 532 4.75 -5.11 -20.01
CA THR A 532 6.11 -5.63 -19.97
C THR A 532 7.09 -4.56 -20.44
N LEU A 533 7.94 -4.10 -19.52
CA LEU A 533 9.07 -3.23 -19.80
C LEU A 533 10.35 -4.07 -19.85
N THR A 534 10.97 -4.17 -21.01
CA THR A 534 12.21 -4.93 -21.22
C THR A 534 13.39 -3.99 -21.43
N ILE A 535 14.36 -4.04 -20.52
CA ILE A 535 15.66 -3.36 -20.67
C ILE A 535 16.64 -4.32 -21.35
N SER A 536 17.32 -3.85 -22.39
CA SER A 536 18.38 -4.56 -23.08
C SER A 536 19.62 -3.67 -23.28
N SER A 537 20.82 -4.21 -23.09
CA SER A 537 22.05 -3.47 -23.38
C SER A 537 22.37 -3.54 -24.87
N LEU A 538 22.44 -2.39 -25.53
CA LEU A 538 22.97 -2.26 -26.90
C LEU A 538 24.48 -2.08 -26.89
N THR A 539 25.02 -1.44 -25.85
CA THR A 539 26.45 -1.21 -25.69
C THR A 539 26.81 -1.27 -24.22
N THR A 540 27.75 -2.14 -23.86
CA THR A 540 28.35 -2.16 -22.53
C THR A 540 29.31 -0.98 -22.38
N PRO A 541 29.30 -0.29 -21.23
CA PRO A 541 30.27 0.77 -20.95
C PRO A 541 31.68 0.20 -20.85
N THR A 542 32.67 0.93 -21.38
CA THR A 542 34.10 0.67 -21.20
C THR A 542 34.84 1.97 -21.06
N GLY A 543 36.07 1.94 -20.55
CA GLY A 543 36.90 3.13 -20.42
C GLY A 543 38.07 2.91 -19.49
N PRO A 544 38.90 3.95 -19.27
CA PRO A 544 40.15 3.84 -18.52
C PRO A 544 39.95 3.42 -17.05
N HIS A 545 38.74 3.58 -16.50
CA HIS A 545 38.43 3.34 -15.09
C HIS A 545 37.72 2.00 -14.80
N HIS A 546 37.61 1.10 -15.79
CA HIS A 546 36.94 -0.19 -15.65
C HIS A 546 37.90 -1.33 -15.31
N TRP A 547 37.83 -1.88 -14.09
CA TRP A 547 38.61 -3.07 -13.71
C TRP A 547 38.38 -4.25 -14.66
N SER A 548 37.11 -4.44 -15.05
CA SER A 548 36.64 -5.55 -15.87
C SER A 548 36.92 -5.41 -17.37
N GLU A 549 37.61 -4.37 -17.81
CA GLU A 549 37.94 -4.15 -19.22
C GLU A 549 39.33 -4.75 -19.54
N PRO A 550 39.44 -5.79 -20.39
CA PRO A 550 40.70 -6.38 -20.82
C PRO A 550 41.75 -5.37 -21.30
N GLU A 551 41.34 -4.31 -22.02
CA GLU A 551 42.26 -3.30 -22.54
C GLU A 551 42.99 -2.49 -21.45
N ASN A 552 42.49 -2.43 -20.21
CA ASN A 552 43.17 -1.72 -19.12
C ASN A 552 44.35 -2.49 -18.50
N TRP A 553 44.58 -3.73 -18.93
CA TRP A 553 45.61 -4.62 -18.39
C TRP A 553 46.75 -4.84 -19.39
N ASP A 554 47.98 -4.93 -18.89
CA ASP A 554 49.18 -5.17 -19.70
C ASP A 554 49.10 -6.47 -20.55
N GLN A 555 48.45 -7.50 -20.02
CA GLN A 555 48.18 -8.78 -20.71
C GLN A 555 46.95 -8.77 -21.64
N ASN A 556 46.26 -7.63 -21.80
CA ASN A 556 45.00 -7.52 -22.55
C ASN A 556 43.94 -8.55 -22.11
N SER A 557 43.87 -8.79 -20.80
CA SER A 557 42.97 -9.75 -20.15
C SER A 557 42.82 -9.40 -18.66
N VAL A 558 41.62 -9.62 -18.11
CA VAL A 558 41.30 -9.32 -16.70
C VAL A 558 41.91 -10.39 -15.79
N PRO A 559 42.46 -10.02 -14.60
CA PRO A 559 42.96 -10.98 -13.61
C PRO A 559 41.94 -12.06 -13.22
N VAL A 560 42.43 -13.27 -12.96
CA VAL A 560 41.63 -14.44 -12.57
C VAL A 560 42.18 -15.10 -11.29
N ASN A 561 41.53 -16.17 -10.82
CA ASN A 561 41.99 -16.94 -9.65
C ASN A 561 43.48 -17.33 -9.76
N GLY A 562 44.25 -17.06 -8.71
CA GLY A 562 45.70 -17.33 -8.68
C GLY A 562 46.54 -16.40 -9.59
N SER A 563 46.10 -15.15 -9.76
CA SER A 563 46.88 -14.10 -10.42
C SER A 563 47.62 -13.24 -9.39
N ASP A 564 48.81 -12.76 -9.75
CA ASP A 564 49.46 -11.66 -9.06
C ASP A 564 49.05 -10.36 -9.76
N VAL A 565 48.56 -9.38 -9.01
CA VAL A 565 48.15 -8.07 -9.54
C VAL A 565 49.01 -6.97 -8.94
N ARG A 566 49.48 -6.04 -9.78
CA ARG A 566 50.14 -4.81 -9.34
C ARG A 566 49.53 -3.57 -9.97
N ILE A 567 49.38 -2.54 -9.15
CA ILE A 567 48.87 -1.23 -9.53
C ILE A 567 49.98 -0.22 -9.19
N GLU A 568 50.68 0.27 -10.21
CA GLU A 568 51.87 1.13 -10.04
C GLU A 568 52.04 2.15 -11.17
N ASN A 569 52.74 3.25 -10.87
CA ASN A 569 53.15 4.29 -11.84
C ASN A 569 52.03 4.90 -12.71
N THR A 570 50.81 5.05 -12.17
CA THR A 570 49.66 5.64 -12.87
C THR A 570 48.75 6.40 -11.90
N ASP A 571 48.07 7.42 -12.41
CA ASP A 571 46.99 8.16 -11.76
C ASP A 571 45.60 7.72 -12.26
N SER A 572 45.53 6.78 -13.21
CA SER A 572 44.26 6.27 -13.74
C SER A 572 43.52 5.41 -12.71
N SER A 573 42.50 5.99 -12.10
CA SER A 573 41.65 5.38 -11.07
C SER A 573 40.92 4.13 -11.58
N ILE A 574 40.55 3.25 -10.64
CA ILE A 574 39.69 2.08 -10.82
C ILE A 574 38.36 2.41 -10.14
N LEU A 575 37.35 2.79 -10.92
CA LEU A 575 36.06 3.30 -10.41
C LEU A 575 34.88 2.39 -10.75
N TYR A 576 34.99 1.60 -11.82
CA TYR A 576 33.88 0.83 -12.40
C TYR A 576 34.30 -0.63 -12.65
N GLY A 577 33.33 -1.53 -12.85
CA GLY A 577 33.58 -2.96 -13.03
C GLY A 577 34.03 -3.69 -11.75
N LEU A 578 33.75 -3.08 -10.59
CA LEU A 578 34.31 -3.42 -9.27
C LEU A 578 33.82 -4.75 -8.66
N GLY A 579 32.74 -5.35 -9.17
CA GLY A 579 32.19 -6.60 -8.65
C GLY A 579 32.92 -7.85 -9.16
N GLN A 580 33.88 -8.35 -8.39
CA GLN A 580 34.73 -9.50 -8.73
C GLN A 580 34.81 -10.54 -7.59
N SER A 581 33.83 -10.60 -6.68
CA SER A 581 33.86 -11.42 -5.45
C SER A 581 34.06 -12.93 -5.67
N ALA A 582 33.88 -13.43 -6.90
CA ALA A 582 34.18 -14.81 -7.29
C ALA A 582 35.67 -15.06 -7.64
N VAL A 583 36.49 -14.01 -7.68
CA VAL A 583 37.92 -14.04 -7.96
C VAL A 583 38.70 -13.96 -6.64
N THR A 584 39.71 -14.82 -6.48
CA THR A 584 40.70 -14.77 -5.41
C THR A 584 42.10 -14.72 -6.01
N LEU A 585 42.76 -13.58 -5.85
CA LEU A 585 44.13 -13.30 -6.28
C LEU A 585 45.14 -13.95 -5.32
N ASP A 586 46.33 -14.27 -5.82
CA ASP A 586 47.45 -14.65 -4.95
C ASP A 586 48.02 -13.40 -4.26
N SER A 587 48.14 -12.29 -5.00
CA SER A 587 48.53 -11.00 -4.44
C SER A 587 47.88 -9.81 -5.14
N LEU A 588 47.59 -8.75 -4.36
CA LEU A 588 47.18 -7.43 -4.81
C LEU A 588 48.17 -6.39 -4.25
N ASP A 589 49.00 -5.82 -5.12
CA ASP A 589 50.14 -4.95 -4.78
C ASP A 589 49.88 -3.52 -5.28
N VAL A 590 49.29 -2.68 -4.44
CA VAL A 590 49.00 -1.26 -4.72
C VAL A 590 50.20 -0.42 -4.29
N ARG A 591 51.00 0.08 -5.23
CA ARG A 591 52.26 0.77 -4.93
C ARG A 591 52.07 2.24 -4.57
N ALA A 592 52.99 2.80 -3.79
CA ALA A 592 52.99 4.23 -3.46
C ALA A 592 53.07 5.15 -4.70
N SER A 593 53.57 4.65 -5.82
CA SER A 593 53.58 5.30 -7.12
C SER A 593 52.20 5.41 -7.80
N PHE A 594 51.18 4.71 -7.30
CA PHE A 594 49.81 4.84 -7.76
C PHE A 594 49.12 5.96 -6.97
N THR A 595 48.54 6.93 -7.68
CA THR A 595 47.91 8.12 -7.09
C THR A 595 46.45 8.32 -7.51
N GLY A 596 45.90 7.43 -8.35
CA GLY A 596 44.46 7.36 -8.61
C GLY A 596 43.70 6.78 -7.42
N SER A 597 42.39 6.64 -7.54
CA SER A 597 41.53 5.98 -6.54
C SER A 597 41.24 4.53 -6.91
N ILE A 598 40.97 3.67 -5.93
CA ILE A 598 40.30 2.38 -6.12
C ILE A 598 38.98 2.45 -5.38
N GLY A 599 37.87 2.28 -6.10
CA GLY A 599 36.53 2.49 -5.58
C GLY A 599 36.06 3.96 -5.67
N LEU A 600 34.83 4.18 -5.23
CA LEU A 600 34.13 5.47 -5.25
C LEU A 600 33.85 5.94 -3.81
N PRO A 601 33.90 7.26 -3.53
CA PRO A 601 33.47 7.81 -2.25
C PRO A 601 31.97 7.58 -2.00
N ASN A 602 31.54 7.65 -0.74
CA ASN A 602 30.12 7.50 -0.37
C ASN A 602 29.21 8.59 -0.94
N TYR A 603 29.78 9.76 -1.28
CA TYR A 603 29.07 10.85 -1.92
C TYR A 603 29.83 11.30 -3.16
N ASN A 604 29.12 11.51 -4.26
CA ASN A 604 29.69 12.05 -5.49
C ASN A 604 29.99 13.56 -5.36
N GLU A 605 30.65 14.15 -6.37
CA GLU A 605 31.05 15.56 -6.35
C GLU A 605 29.88 16.57 -6.20
N ALA A 606 28.67 16.15 -6.57
CA ALA A 606 27.45 16.95 -6.42
C ALA A 606 26.78 16.78 -5.02
N GLY A 607 27.37 15.97 -4.13
CA GLY A 607 26.91 15.76 -2.76
C GLY A 607 25.80 14.72 -2.59
N PHE A 608 25.48 13.95 -3.63
CA PHE A 608 24.51 12.86 -3.54
C PHE A 608 25.19 11.55 -3.18
N TYR A 609 24.51 10.69 -2.41
CA TYR A 609 25.00 9.36 -2.07
C TYR A 609 25.23 8.54 -3.34
N GLU A 610 26.38 7.89 -3.46
CA GLU A 610 26.75 7.12 -4.65
C GLU A 610 25.84 5.89 -4.81
N TYR A 611 25.40 5.62 -6.04
CA TYR A 611 24.50 4.52 -6.37
C TYR A 611 25.24 3.31 -6.96
N LEU A 612 26.47 3.54 -7.45
CA LEU A 612 27.37 2.50 -7.90
C LEU A 612 28.05 1.78 -6.71
N PRO A 613 28.52 0.53 -6.89
CA PRO A 613 29.37 -0.12 -5.90
C PRO A 613 30.57 0.76 -5.55
N THR A 614 30.83 0.94 -4.25
CA THR A 614 31.90 1.83 -3.75
C THR A 614 33.23 1.13 -3.54
N HIS A 615 33.22 -0.18 -3.33
CA HIS A 615 34.40 -1.01 -3.04
C HIS A 615 34.75 -1.92 -4.22
N LEU A 616 36.06 -2.12 -4.48
CA LEU A 616 36.54 -3.20 -5.34
C LEU A 616 36.37 -4.52 -4.59
N ALA A 617 35.32 -5.26 -4.92
CA ALA A 617 35.01 -6.54 -4.31
C ALA A 617 35.82 -7.64 -5.00
N VAL A 618 36.97 -8.02 -4.44
CA VAL A 618 37.88 -9.05 -4.97
C VAL A 618 38.65 -9.71 -3.83
N GLY A 619 38.67 -11.04 -3.78
CA GLY A 619 39.49 -11.77 -2.82
C GLY A 619 40.98 -11.64 -3.15
N ALA A 620 41.85 -11.57 -2.14
CA ALA A 620 43.29 -11.62 -2.33
C ALA A 620 43.97 -12.31 -1.14
N THR A 621 44.85 -13.28 -1.39
CA THR A 621 45.57 -13.97 -0.29
C THR A 621 46.49 -13.00 0.47
N VAL A 622 47.08 -12.04 -0.26
CA VAL A 622 47.87 -10.93 0.29
C VAL A 622 47.45 -9.62 -0.37
N ALA A 623 47.15 -8.59 0.42
CA ALA A 623 46.93 -7.23 -0.05
C ALA A 623 48.02 -6.30 0.53
N SER A 624 48.88 -5.75 -0.32
CA SER A 624 49.96 -4.82 0.07
C SER A 624 49.69 -3.44 -0.51
N ILE A 625 49.64 -2.41 0.34
CA ILE A 625 49.21 -1.06 -0.03
C ILE A 625 50.29 -0.04 0.35
N GLY A 626 50.59 0.89 -0.56
CA GLY A 626 51.50 2.02 -0.34
C GLY A 626 52.98 1.66 -0.23
N LYS A 627 53.39 0.53 -0.83
CA LYS A 627 54.79 0.11 -0.82
C LYS A 627 55.63 0.86 -1.86
N GLY A 628 56.85 1.25 -1.49
CA GLY A 628 57.83 1.85 -2.41
C GLY A 628 57.86 3.38 -2.37
N GLU A 629 58.40 4.00 -3.41
CA GLU A 629 58.43 5.47 -3.56
C GLU A 629 57.14 5.99 -4.18
N GLY A 630 56.70 7.17 -3.74
CA GLY A 630 55.51 7.87 -4.23
C GLY A 630 54.65 8.43 -3.09
N SER A 631 53.58 9.16 -3.43
CA SER A 631 52.69 9.79 -2.45
C SER A 631 51.60 8.86 -1.92
N GLY A 632 51.33 7.75 -2.60
CA GLY A 632 50.19 6.86 -2.33
C GLY A 632 48.85 7.43 -2.82
N SER A 633 47.88 6.53 -2.95
CA SER A 633 46.48 6.88 -3.21
C SER A 633 45.81 7.47 -1.98
N SER A 634 44.90 8.42 -2.20
CA SER A 634 44.01 9.01 -1.18
C SER A 634 42.70 8.24 -0.97
N LEU A 635 42.43 7.19 -1.73
CA LEU A 635 41.25 6.33 -1.59
C LEU A 635 41.49 4.94 -2.20
N VAL A 636 41.54 3.91 -1.35
CA VAL A 636 41.63 2.49 -1.74
C VAL A 636 40.57 1.71 -0.98
N ARG A 637 39.41 1.48 -1.59
CA ARG A 637 38.28 0.73 -1.05
C ARG A 637 38.28 -0.71 -1.57
N LEU A 638 38.47 -1.68 -0.67
CA LEU A 638 38.56 -3.11 -0.98
C LEU A 638 37.56 -3.93 -0.16
N ASP A 639 36.75 -4.75 -0.83
CA ASP A 639 36.01 -5.84 -0.18
C ASP A 639 36.65 -7.17 -0.57
N THR A 640 37.22 -7.88 0.41
CA THR A 640 37.81 -9.22 0.20
C THR A 640 36.82 -10.36 0.44
N SER A 641 35.57 -10.02 0.72
CA SER A 641 34.42 -10.89 0.94
C SER A 641 34.75 -12.01 1.95
N SER A 642 34.86 -13.26 1.53
CA SER A 642 35.19 -14.41 2.40
C SER A 642 36.58 -15.00 2.18
N ALA A 643 37.42 -14.35 1.37
CA ALA A 643 38.80 -14.79 1.13
C ALA A 643 39.67 -14.53 2.37
N GLN A 644 40.52 -15.51 2.72
CA GLN A 644 41.54 -15.31 3.74
C GLN A 644 42.61 -14.34 3.20
N THR A 645 42.75 -13.20 3.85
CA THR A 645 43.53 -12.06 3.39
C THR A 645 44.54 -11.63 4.47
N ALA A 646 45.82 -11.53 4.10
CA ALA A 646 46.82 -10.81 4.87
C ALA A 646 46.99 -9.38 4.30
N VAL A 647 46.48 -8.37 5.01
CA VAL A 647 46.55 -6.96 4.62
C VAL A 647 47.79 -6.29 5.23
N THR A 648 48.53 -5.52 4.44
CA THR A 648 49.66 -4.71 4.91
C THR A 648 49.65 -3.33 4.27
N VAL A 649 49.40 -2.30 5.09
CA VAL A 649 49.44 -0.89 4.70
C VAL A 649 50.78 -0.30 5.13
N HIS A 650 51.62 0.03 4.15
CA HIS A 650 52.96 0.61 4.38
C HIS A 650 52.93 2.14 4.53
N SER A 651 52.08 2.80 3.75
CA SER A 651 51.79 4.24 3.77
C SER A 651 50.49 4.48 3.02
N THR A 652 49.84 5.62 3.21
CA THR A 652 48.73 6.06 2.34
C THR A 652 48.99 7.48 1.83
N GLY A 653 48.22 7.91 0.84
CA GLY A 653 48.07 9.33 0.54
C GLY A 653 47.31 10.06 1.65
N GLY A 654 47.20 11.39 1.50
CA GLY A 654 46.39 12.22 2.39
C GLY A 654 44.90 12.03 2.12
N THR A 655 44.09 11.93 3.18
CA THR A 655 42.62 11.87 3.08
C THR A 655 42.01 13.23 2.78
N SER A 656 40.81 13.21 2.19
CA SER A 656 39.90 14.36 2.16
C SER A 656 38.69 14.07 3.04
N SER A 657 37.99 15.12 3.49
CA SER A 657 36.77 14.98 4.31
C SER A 657 35.59 14.34 3.57
N THR A 658 35.68 14.18 2.25
CA THR A 658 34.68 13.50 1.40
C THR A 658 34.94 12.01 1.23
N ASN A 659 36.17 11.55 1.50
CA ASN A 659 36.64 10.21 1.14
C ASN A 659 36.75 9.26 2.33
N GLY A 660 36.51 9.72 3.56
CA GLY A 660 36.70 8.89 4.75
C GLY A 660 38.17 8.61 5.01
N TYR A 661 38.52 7.32 5.09
CA TYR A 661 39.89 6.85 5.30
C TYR A 661 40.58 6.59 3.95
N ALA A 662 41.92 6.68 3.91
CA ALA A 662 42.65 6.55 2.64
C ALA A 662 42.72 5.10 2.15
N VAL A 663 42.61 4.14 3.06
CA VAL A 663 42.31 2.74 2.79
C VAL A 663 41.04 2.40 3.57
N GLU A 664 40.06 1.79 2.93
CA GLU A 664 38.93 1.18 3.62
C GLU A 664 38.81 -0.27 3.17
N TRP A 665 38.67 -1.17 4.15
CA TRP A 665 38.73 -2.61 3.91
C TRP A 665 37.59 -3.35 4.62
N VAL A 666 37.00 -4.30 3.90
CA VAL A 666 35.98 -5.23 4.39
C VAL A 666 36.43 -6.67 4.08
N GLY A 667 36.13 -7.60 4.99
CA GLY A 667 36.48 -9.00 4.83
C GLY A 667 36.06 -9.83 6.03
N THR A 668 35.32 -10.91 5.78
CA THR A 668 34.60 -11.72 6.78
C THR A 668 35.28 -13.04 7.15
N ASN A 669 36.46 -13.33 6.57
CA ASN A 669 37.19 -14.55 6.87
C ASN A 669 37.82 -14.49 8.27
N ALA A 670 37.55 -15.50 9.10
CA ALA A 670 38.03 -15.54 10.48
C ALA A 670 39.56 -15.63 10.66
N SER A 671 40.33 -15.83 9.59
CA SER A 671 41.80 -15.85 9.60
C SER A 671 42.43 -14.69 8.81
N ASN A 672 41.68 -13.60 8.63
CA ASN A 672 42.19 -12.34 8.10
C ASN A 672 43.14 -11.66 9.10
N THR A 673 44.19 -11.00 8.61
CA THR A 673 45.16 -10.29 9.45
C THR A 673 45.50 -8.94 8.84
N MET A 674 45.77 -7.93 9.68
CA MET A 674 46.11 -6.59 9.19
C MET A 674 47.32 -6.00 9.91
N VAL A 675 48.24 -5.41 9.14
CA VAL A 675 49.38 -4.62 9.65
C VAL A 675 49.33 -3.22 9.04
N VAL A 676 49.34 -2.18 9.87
CA VAL A 676 49.37 -0.77 9.45
C VAL A 676 50.63 -0.12 9.97
N TYR A 677 51.55 0.26 9.08
CA TYR A 677 52.79 0.97 9.43
C TYR A 677 52.62 2.48 9.44
N LYS A 678 51.85 3.02 8.49
CA LYS A 678 51.61 4.45 8.30
C LYS A 678 50.39 4.67 7.41
N GLY A 679 49.70 5.78 7.60
CA GLY A 679 48.54 6.21 6.83
C GLY A 679 47.21 6.12 7.58
N SER A 680 46.13 6.36 6.85
CA SER A 680 44.76 6.39 7.35
C SER A 680 43.98 5.17 6.87
N VAL A 681 43.47 4.34 7.79
CA VAL A 681 42.82 3.05 7.50
C VAL A 681 41.50 2.91 8.25
N GLY A 682 40.43 2.59 7.52
CA GLY A 682 39.14 2.18 8.06
C GLY A 682 38.87 0.71 7.81
N VAL A 683 38.20 0.03 8.75
CA VAL A 683 37.73 -1.35 8.61
C VAL A 683 36.23 -1.38 8.87
N ALA A 684 35.43 -1.77 7.87
CA ALA A 684 33.96 -1.81 7.91
C ALA A 684 33.34 -0.56 8.59
N ILE A 685 33.70 0.62 8.08
CA ILE A 685 33.32 1.92 8.69
C ILE A 685 31.86 2.27 8.41
N ASP A 686 31.32 1.85 7.27
CA ASP A 686 29.96 2.16 6.87
C ASP A 686 28.94 1.28 7.62
N ALA A 687 27.78 1.86 7.93
CA ALA A 687 26.80 1.22 8.80
C ALA A 687 26.20 -0.05 8.16
N GLY A 688 26.43 -1.20 8.81
CA GLY A 688 25.98 -2.52 8.34
C GLY A 688 27.06 -3.33 7.62
N ASP A 689 28.25 -2.77 7.39
CA ASP A 689 29.42 -3.56 6.97
C ASP A 689 29.93 -4.41 8.14
N VAL A 690 30.36 -5.63 7.84
CA VAL A 690 30.88 -6.60 8.82
C VAL A 690 32.27 -7.03 8.40
N ALA A 691 33.22 -7.01 9.33
CA ALA A 691 34.57 -7.51 9.10
C ALA A 691 35.08 -8.35 10.27
N VAL A 692 36.04 -9.23 9.98
CA VAL A 692 36.72 -10.07 10.97
C VAL A 692 38.23 -9.94 10.79
N LEU A 693 38.95 -9.79 11.90
CA LEU A 693 40.41 -9.80 11.97
C LEU A 693 40.85 -10.75 13.10
N ASP A 694 41.58 -11.81 12.75
CA ASP A 694 42.29 -12.68 13.71
C ASP A 694 43.33 -11.87 14.50
N SER A 695 44.03 -10.98 13.81
CA SER A 695 44.94 -10.01 14.46
C SER A 695 45.10 -8.69 13.72
N LEU A 696 45.34 -7.63 14.50
CA LEU A 696 45.62 -6.27 14.06
C LEU A 696 46.93 -5.76 14.68
N ASN A 697 47.90 -5.34 13.86
CA ASN A 697 49.12 -4.68 14.30
C ASN A 697 49.16 -3.23 13.81
N VAL A 698 49.07 -2.28 14.73
CA VAL A 698 49.24 -0.85 14.45
C VAL A 698 50.66 -0.44 14.85
N SER A 699 51.47 -0.10 13.86
CA SER A 699 52.89 0.26 13.97
C SER A 699 53.12 1.73 13.59
N PHE A 700 54.39 2.11 13.46
CA PHE A 700 54.85 3.42 13.00
C PHE A 700 56.12 3.26 12.15
N VAL A 701 56.54 4.32 11.46
CA VAL A 701 57.76 4.39 10.63
C VAL A 701 58.69 5.51 11.11
N ASP A 702 58.15 6.72 11.20
CA ASP A 702 58.83 7.98 11.55
C ASP A 702 58.32 8.55 12.89
N SER A 703 57.02 8.49 13.15
CA SER A 703 56.32 9.13 14.27
C SER A 703 55.43 8.14 15.02
N ARG A 704 55.82 7.83 16.26
CA ARG A 704 55.07 6.91 17.14
C ARG A 704 53.68 7.40 17.52
N ASP A 705 53.40 8.70 17.41
CA ASP A 705 52.12 9.27 17.84
C ASP A 705 51.14 9.50 16.68
N SER A 706 51.65 9.69 15.45
CA SER A 706 50.86 10.26 14.34
C SER A 706 50.98 9.57 12.99
N ASP A 707 51.76 8.49 12.87
CA ASP A 707 51.94 7.83 11.56
C ASP A 707 50.72 7.04 11.12
N ALA A 708 50.09 6.31 12.03
CA ALA A 708 48.92 5.47 11.74
C ALA A 708 47.67 6.07 12.39
N LEU A 709 46.60 6.21 11.61
CA LEU A 709 45.25 6.49 12.08
C LEU A 709 44.38 5.32 11.63
N VAL A 710 43.90 4.52 12.57
CA VAL A 710 43.10 3.32 12.30
C VAL A 710 41.75 3.42 12.99
N ALA A 711 40.69 3.08 12.27
CA ALA A 711 39.37 2.90 12.85
C ALA A 711 38.78 1.55 12.47
N LEU A 712 38.15 0.89 13.44
CA LEU A 712 37.31 -0.28 13.24
C LEU A 712 35.86 0.17 13.49
N GLY A 713 34.95 -0.17 12.58
CA GLY A 713 33.52 0.14 12.74
C GLY A 713 32.82 -0.65 13.84
N ASP A 714 31.50 -0.58 13.84
CA ASP A 714 30.66 -1.19 14.87
C ASP A 714 30.74 -2.73 14.85
N ASP A 715 30.50 -3.34 13.69
CA ASP A 715 30.40 -4.80 13.54
C ASP A 715 31.74 -5.46 13.14
N VAL A 716 32.86 -4.97 13.69
CA VAL A 716 34.20 -5.54 13.49
C VAL A 716 34.57 -6.49 14.63
N THR A 717 34.60 -7.79 14.35
CA THR A 717 35.18 -8.77 15.27
C THR A 717 36.71 -8.75 15.15
N VAL A 718 37.42 -8.55 16.26
CA VAL A 718 38.90 -8.55 16.29
C VAL A 718 39.44 -9.40 17.44
N GLY A 719 40.40 -10.27 17.14
CA GLY A 719 41.11 -11.13 18.09
C GLY A 719 42.24 -10.38 18.81
N ASP A 720 43.49 -10.61 18.41
CA ASP A 720 44.67 -10.01 19.05
C ASP A 720 45.05 -8.64 18.45
N ILE A 721 45.20 -7.63 19.29
CA ILE A 721 45.63 -6.27 18.91
C ILE A 721 47.01 -5.95 19.50
N VAL A 722 47.98 -5.62 18.65
CA VAL A 722 49.28 -5.08 19.06
C VAL A 722 49.42 -3.65 18.53
N LYS A 723 49.40 -2.67 19.43
CA LYS A 723 49.46 -1.25 19.09
C LYS A 723 50.73 -0.60 19.62
N ASN A 724 51.66 -0.36 18.69
CA ASN A 724 52.99 0.20 18.94
C ASN A 724 53.08 1.72 18.78
N GLY A 725 52.06 2.33 18.17
CA GLY A 725 51.95 3.77 17.95
C GLY A 725 50.58 4.18 17.38
N GLY A 726 50.49 5.44 16.92
CA GLY A 726 49.34 5.99 16.21
C GLY A 726 48.07 6.18 17.05
N GLU A 727 46.96 6.35 16.35
CA GLU A 727 45.60 6.43 16.89
C GLU A 727 44.79 5.20 16.43
N LEU A 728 44.09 4.54 17.36
CA LEU A 728 43.16 3.44 17.07
C LEU A 728 41.82 3.71 17.75
N THR A 729 40.74 3.72 16.99
CA THR A 729 39.36 3.77 17.51
C THR A 729 38.65 2.46 17.14
N ILE A 730 37.92 1.86 18.09
CA ILE A 730 37.18 0.61 17.90
C ILE A 730 35.70 0.87 18.22
N GLY A 731 34.80 0.77 17.25
CA GLY A 731 33.36 0.96 17.43
C GLY A 731 32.73 -0.08 18.37
N GLY A 732 33.21 -1.32 18.30
CA GLY A 732 33.09 -2.31 19.37
C GLY A 732 31.67 -2.78 19.67
N LYS A 733 30.87 -3.10 18.65
CA LYS A 733 29.51 -3.64 18.79
C LYS A 733 29.35 -5.04 18.16
N SER A 734 30.44 -5.73 17.84
CA SER A 734 30.44 -7.05 17.18
C SER A 734 29.78 -8.17 18.00
N GLY A 735 29.58 -7.96 19.30
CA GLY A 735 29.05 -8.95 20.23
C GLY A 735 30.07 -10.02 20.64
N THR A 736 31.33 -9.86 20.21
CA THR A 736 32.44 -10.76 20.51
C THR A 736 33.47 -10.01 21.37
N ALA A 737 34.11 -10.71 22.32
CA ALA A 737 35.18 -10.12 23.12
C ALA A 737 36.48 -10.03 22.32
N ILE A 738 37.22 -8.94 22.47
CA ILE A 738 38.59 -8.80 21.97
C ILE A 738 39.49 -9.72 22.80
N ASP A 739 40.29 -10.58 22.17
CA ASP A 739 41.07 -11.62 22.86
C ASP A 739 42.22 -11.00 23.67
N SER A 740 43.03 -10.15 23.06
CA SER A 740 44.03 -9.38 23.80
C SER A 740 44.35 -8.02 23.15
N ILE A 741 44.75 -7.07 23.98
CA ILE A 741 45.26 -5.76 23.54
C ILE A 741 46.59 -5.47 24.24
N GLN A 742 47.65 -5.26 23.47
CA GLN A 742 48.91 -4.70 23.94
C GLN A 742 49.11 -3.29 23.36
N ASN A 743 48.90 -2.25 24.17
CA ASN A 743 49.11 -0.85 23.79
C ASN A 743 50.40 -0.32 24.41
N THR A 744 51.35 0.12 23.58
CA THR A 744 52.65 0.61 24.04
C THR A 744 52.87 2.11 23.82
N ALA A 745 52.02 2.78 23.01
CA ALA A 745 51.98 4.23 22.83
C ALA A 745 50.77 4.73 22.02
N GLY A 746 50.66 6.05 21.90
CA GLY A 746 49.61 6.75 21.16
C GLY A 746 48.26 6.66 21.87
N VAL A 747 47.18 6.90 21.13
CA VAL A 747 45.81 6.91 21.67
C VAL A 747 45.04 5.69 21.20
N LEU A 748 44.38 4.98 22.11
CA LEU A 748 43.41 3.93 21.85
C LEU A 748 42.06 4.32 22.44
N ARG A 749 40.99 4.24 21.66
CA ARG A 749 39.60 4.34 22.13
C ARG A 749 38.87 3.06 21.83
N ILE A 750 38.27 2.46 22.86
CA ILE A 750 37.44 1.27 22.76
C ILE A 750 36.03 1.73 23.10
N GLU A 751 35.11 1.71 22.14
CA GLU A 751 33.74 2.21 22.29
C GLU A 751 32.72 1.06 22.32
N GLY A 752 31.43 1.37 22.23
CA GLY A 752 30.39 0.34 22.08
C GLY A 752 30.16 -0.50 23.33
N THR A 753 30.15 -1.83 23.16
CA THR A 753 29.69 -2.85 24.10
C THR A 753 30.61 -4.07 24.20
N ASP A 754 31.56 -4.24 23.30
CA ASP A 754 32.44 -5.42 23.24
C ASP A 754 33.40 -5.47 24.44
N ALA A 755 33.60 -6.67 24.97
CA ALA A 755 34.46 -6.93 26.12
C ALA A 755 35.94 -7.04 25.71
N VAL A 756 36.86 -6.90 26.67
CA VAL A 756 38.29 -7.11 26.45
C VAL A 756 38.77 -8.21 27.39
N SER A 757 39.20 -9.34 26.84
CA SER A 757 39.57 -10.53 27.61
C SER A 757 40.93 -10.40 28.30
N GLN A 758 41.87 -9.62 27.74
CA GLN A 758 43.16 -9.30 28.35
C GLN A 758 43.69 -7.94 27.86
N LEU A 759 44.16 -7.09 28.76
CA LEU A 759 44.68 -5.75 28.44
C LEU A 759 46.06 -5.49 29.06
N TYR A 760 47.01 -5.07 28.22
CA TYR A 760 48.34 -4.59 28.61
C TYR A 760 48.53 -3.16 28.12
N VAL A 761 48.68 -2.22 29.04
CA VAL A 761 48.93 -0.79 28.75
C VAL A 761 50.35 -0.45 29.20
N GLU A 762 51.31 -0.63 28.31
CA GLU A 762 52.74 -0.38 28.56
C GLU A 762 53.14 1.08 28.31
N GLY A 763 52.28 1.87 27.66
CA GLY A 763 52.49 3.29 27.38
C GLY A 763 51.32 3.89 26.59
N GLY A 764 51.25 5.22 26.51
CA GLY A 764 50.17 5.94 25.84
C GLY A 764 48.83 5.96 26.60
N GLU A 765 47.77 6.40 25.94
CA GLU A 765 46.42 6.60 26.51
C GLU A 765 45.43 5.57 25.97
N VAL A 766 44.74 4.85 26.88
CA VAL A 766 43.70 3.89 26.56
C VAL A 766 42.38 4.34 27.20
N TYR A 767 41.46 4.81 26.37
CA TYR A 767 40.11 5.19 26.76
C TYR A 767 39.18 3.97 26.68
N TYR A 768 38.79 3.46 27.85
CA TYR A 768 37.90 2.30 28.00
C TYR A 768 36.44 2.76 28.02
N TRP A 769 35.96 3.21 26.86
CA TRP A 769 34.60 3.73 26.64
C TRP A 769 33.62 2.66 26.14
N THR A 770 33.96 1.37 26.24
CA THR A 770 33.03 0.25 26.05
C THR A 770 32.27 -0.03 27.34
N SER A 771 31.02 -0.49 27.26
CA SER A 771 30.32 -1.09 28.42
C SER A 771 30.62 -2.58 28.59
N GLY A 772 31.45 -3.16 27.74
CA GLY A 772 31.89 -4.55 27.83
C GLY A 772 32.83 -4.78 29.01
N THR A 773 32.83 -6.02 29.52
CA THR A 773 33.63 -6.42 30.68
C THR A 773 35.13 -6.35 30.39
N LEU A 774 35.88 -5.70 31.28
CA LEU A 774 37.33 -5.78 31.33
C LEU A 774 37.75 -7.03 32.13
N GLY A 775 38.22 -8.04 31.40
CA GLY A 775 38.70 -9.32 31.91
C GLY A 775 40.21 -9.35 32.15
N GLY A 776 40.72 -10.58 32.28
CA GLY A 776 42.16 -10.87 32.29
C GLY A 776 42.93 -10.34 33.50
N ASP A 777 44.22 -10.63 33.55
CA ASP A 777 45.14 -10.01 34.51
C ASP A 777 45.62 -8.68 33.91
N THR A 778 44.75 -7.67 33.89
CA THR A 778 45.04 -6.37 33.26
C THR A 778 46.25 -5.70 33.91
N VAL A 779 47.20 -5.21 33.08
CA VAL A 779 48.41 -4.51 33.54
C VAL A 779 48.50 -3.11 32.94
N VAL A 780 48.83 -2.12 33.76
CA VAL A 780 49.24 -0.78 33.36
C VAL A 780 50.67 -0.56 33.87
N ASP A 781 51.63 -0.35 32.98
CA ASP A 781 53.07 -0.31 33.26
C ASP A 781 53.72 0.94 32.65
N THR A 782 54.97 1.21 33.04
CA THR A 782 55.80 2.35 32.58
C THR A 782 55.09 3.71 32.64
N ASP A 783 54.59 4.23 31.52
CA ASP A 783 53.88 5.51 31.38
C ASP A 783 52.43 5.35 30.85
N GLY A 784 51.91 4.13 30.84
CA GLY A 784 50.55 3.81 30.39
C GLY A 784 49.45 4.48 31.21
N GLN A 785 48.44 5.03 30.53
CA GLN A 785 47.24 5.60 31.14
C GLN A 785 46.02 4.77 30.74
N LEU A 786 45.33 4.14 31.70
CA LEU A 786 44.02 3.51 31.50
C LEU A 786 42.94 4.46 32.01
N ILE A 787 42.04 4.89 31.13
CA ILE A 787 41.10 5.99 31.36
C ILE A 787 39.68 5.48 31.18
N PHE A 788 38.89 5.43 32.25
CA PHE A 788 37.45 5.14 32.21
C PHE A 788 36.61 6.41 32.04
N ASP A 789 37.16 7.57 32.41
CA ASP A 789 36.52 8.87 32.24
C ASP A 789 36.27 9.23 30.77
N GLY A 790 35.09 9.79 30.48
CA GLY A 790 34.64 10.21 29.14
C GLY A 790 33.34 9.53 28.69
N ASP A 791 33.06 8.33 29.19
CA ASP A 791 31.78 7.63 29.05
C ASP A 791 31.17 7.37 30.44
N MET A 792 29.94 7.86 30.66
CA MET A 792 29.24 7.78 31.94
C MET A 792 28.56 6.43 32.21
N ARG A 793 28.61 5.47 31.28
CA ARG A 793 28.04 4.12 31.47
C ARG A 793 28.91 3.30 32.43
N ASP A 794 28.26 2.63 33.39
CA ASP A 794 28.88 1.68 34.33
C ASP A 794 29.88 0.73 33.64
N LYS A 795 31.03 0.54 34.29
CA LYS A 795 32.15 -0.27 33.82
C LYS A 795 32.33 -1.50 34.70
N VAL A 796 32.40 -2.68 34.08
CA VAL A 796 32.61 -3.95 34.78
C VAL A 796 34.08 -4.35 34.65
N VAL A 797 34.81 -4.37 35.77
CA VAL A 797 36.19 -4.90 35.87
C VAL A 797 36.15 -6.12 36.77
N THR A 798 36.54 -7.30 36.26
CA THR A 798 36.38 -8.56 37.03
C THR A 798 37.56 -8.90 37.92
N ASN A 799 38.76 -8.43 37.57
CA ASN A 799 40.02 -8.78 38.21
C ASN A 799 40.76 -7.55 38.75
N ILE A 800 41.82 -7.78 39.53
CA ILE A 800 42.67 -6.72 40.05
C ILE A 800 43.54 -6.16 38.92
N ILE A 801 43.49 -4.84 38.70
CA ILE A 801 44.40 -4.18 37.75
C ILE A 801 45.77 -4.02 38.41
N ILE A 802 46.82 -4.55 37.76
CA ILE A 802 48.20 -4.41 38.22
C ILE A 802 48.75 -3.08 37.68
N VAL A 803 49.25 -2.21 38.56
CA VAL A 803 49.84 -0.92 38.19
C VAL A 803 51.33 -0.92 38.56
N ARG A 804 52.21 -0.60 37.61
CA ARG A 804 53.67 -0.67 37.79
C ARG A 804 54.38 0.62 37.41
N GLY A 805 55.35 0.99 38.23
CA GLY A 805 56.06 2.26 38.08
C GLY A 805 55.25 3.47 38.58
N ASP A 806 55.84 4.65 38.46
CA ASP A 806 55.28 5.89 39.04
C ASP A 806 54.46 6.72 38.05
N SER A 807 54.70 6.55 36.75
CA SER A 807 53.99 7.28 35.68
C SER A 807 52.73 6.55 35.20
N ALA A 808 52.61 5.24 35.43
CA ALA A 808 51.42 4.46 35.13
C ALA A 808 50.22 4.93 35.97
N ASN A 809 49.05 5.14 35.35
CA ASN A 809 47.84 5.54 36.04
C ASN A 809 46.60 4.78 35.57
N VAL A 810 45.67 4.59 36.50
CA VAL A 810 44.28 4.24 36.22
C VAL A 810 43.42 5.43 36.65
N ILE A 811 42.60 5.94 35.73
CA ILE A 811 41.84 7.18 35.88
C ILE A 811 40.35 6.86 35.77
N ASP A 812 39.63 7.05 36.89
CA ASP A 812 38.18 6.91 36.99
C ASP A 812 37.67 7.92 38.03
N THR A 813 37.67 9.19 37.63
CA THR A 813 37.26 10.33 38.46
C THR A 813 35.74 10.43 38.58
N ASN A 814 35.00 9.92 37.59
CA ASN A 814 33.54 9.87 37.58
C ASN A 814 32.95 8.67 38.35
N GLU A 815 33.80 7.79 38.86
CA GLU A 815 33.46 6.58 39.63
C GLU A 815 32.57 5.57 38.87
N VAL A 816 32.78 5.44 37.55
CA VAL A 816 32.00 4.54 36.69
C VAL A 816 32.34 3.06 36.91
N VAL A 817 33.50 2.73 37.51
CA VAL A 817 33.80 1.39 38.03
C VAL A 817 33.35 1.29 39.49
N GLN A 818 32.25 0.57 39.74
CA GLN A 818 31.64 0.45 41.08
C GLN A 818 32.60 -0.10 42.15
N ILE A 819 33.34 -1.17 41.83
CA ILE A 819 34.40 -1.73 42.69
C ILE A 819 35.70 -1.74 41.88
N LEU A 820 36.61 -0.83 42.20
CA LEU A 820 37.90 -0.70 41.54
C LEU A 820 39.00 -1.19 42.48
N THR A 821 39.66 -2.31 42.13
CA THR A 821 40.82 -2.83 42.89
C THR A 821 42.09 -2.72 42.05
N LEU A 822 43.08 -2.01 42.60
CA LEU A 822 44.38 -1.77 41.99
C LEU A 822 45.48 -2.44 42.84
N ARG A 823 46.46 -3.05 42.19
CA ARG A 823 47.68 -3.57 42.84
C ARG A 823 48.90 -2.83 42.32
N PHE A 824 49.41 -1.90 43.11
CA PHE A 824 50.61 -1.15 42.84
C PHE A 824 51.86 -1.99 43.13
N GLN A 825 52.71 -2.20 42.13
CA GLN A 825 53.95 -2.97 42.21
C GLN A 825 55.16 -2.09 41.83
N GLY A 826 56.16 -2.00 42.70
CA GLY A 826 57.40 -1.28 42.42
C GLY A 826 57.27 0.24 42.27
N THR A 827 56.19 0.84 42.79
CA THR A 827 56.01 2.30 42.83
C THR A 827 56.73 2.94 44.03
N THR A 828 57.24 4.16 43.85
CA THR A 828 57.72 5.01 44.95
C THR A 828 56.64 5.93 45.52
N ARG A 829 55.48 6.08 44.83
CA ARG A 829 54.32 6.92 45.26
C ARG A 829 53.81 6.61 46.67
N LEU A 830 54.05 5.39 47.15
CA LEU A 830 53.59 4.85 48.42
C LEU A 830 54.73 4.17 49.19
N SER A 831 55.96 4.68 49.09
CA SER A 831 57.20 4.06 49.63
C SER A 831 57.11 3.55 51.07
N ASP A 832 56.34 4.26 51.90
CA ASP A 832 56.21 3.99 53.33
C ASP A 832 55.29 2.78 53.64
N LEU A 833 54.47 2.38 52.66
CA LEU A 833 53.57 1.22 52.72
C LEU A 833 54.19 -0.05 52.08
N GLY A 834 55.34 0.08 51.42
CA GLY A 834 56.07 -1.00 50.75
C GLY A 834 55.91 -1.01 49.22
N ASN A 835 56.42 -2.07 48.58
CA ASN A 835 56.54 -2.14 47.11
C ASN A 835 55.47 -3.01 46.41
N ASP A 836 54.48 -3.52 47.14
CA ASP A 836 53.39 -4.36 46.64
C ASP A 836 52.12 -4.09 47.47
N ILE A 837 51.26 -3.20 46.98
CA ILE A 837 50.14 -2.61 47.73
C ILE A 837 48.85 -2.80 46.95
N ILE A 838 47.81 -3.31 47.62
CA ILE A 838 46.46 -3.42 47.04
C ILE A 838 45.58 -2.32 47.63
N VAL A 839 44.93 -1.54 46.76
CA VAL A 839 43.97 -0.49 47.11
C VAL A 839 42.63 -0.84 46.45
N THR A 840 41.53 -0.76 47.20
CA THR A 840 40.18 -0.98 46.67
C THR A 840 39.27 0.20 47.00
N ARG A 841 38.58 0.74 45.99
CA ARG A 841 37.47 1.68 46.13
C ARG A 841 36.15 0.91 46.00
N GLY A 842 35.12 1.31 46.77
CA GLY A 842 33.75 0.80 46.64
C GLY A 842 33.42 -0.52 47.35
N ALA A 843 34.39 -1.18 47.99
CA ALA A 843 34.13 -2.40 48.74
C ALA A 843 33.46 -2.14 50.10
N ASP A 844 32.48 -2.97 50.46
CA ASP A 844 31.84 -2.93 51.78
C ASP A 844 32.81 -3.40 52.87
N VAL A 845 33.15 -2.48 53.78
CA VAL A 845 34.09 -2.65 54.90
C VAL A 845 33.74 -3.88 55.76
N THR A 846 32.47 -4.29 55.81
CA THR A 846 32.01 -5.45 56.59
C THR A 846 32.36 -6.81 56.00
N THR A 847 32.81 -6.86 54.73
CA THR A 847 33.03 -8.13 54.00
C THR A 847 34.51 -8.52 53.84
N LEU A 848 35.45 -7.61 54.15
CA LEU A 848 36.88 -7.78 53.89
C LEU A 848 37.63 -8.49 55.02
N ASN A 849 37.52 -9.83 55.08
CA ASN A 849 38.41 -10.70 55.87
C ASN A 849 39.86 -10.65 55.33
N GLY A 850 40.59 -9.59 55.64
CA GLY A 850 41.98 -9.42 55.22
C GLY A 850 42.48 -7.97 55.11
N PHE A 851 41.61 -6.96 55.27
CA PHE A 851 42.05 -5.57 55.24
C PHE A 851 42.89 -5.26 56.49
N ARG A 852 44.20 -5.06 56.29
CA ARG A 852 45.11 -4.59 57.33
C ARG A 852 45.53 -3.18 56.95
N THR A 853 45.06 -2.18 57.68
CA THR A 853 45.68 -0.85 57.68
C THR A 853 47.11 -1.00 58.20
N VAL A 854 48.10 -0.83 57.34
CA VAL A 854 49.53 -0.87 57.70
C VAL A 854 50.15 0.52 57.57
N ALA A 855 49.77 1.38 58.50
CA ALA A 855 50.65 2.40 59.03
C ALA A 855 50.23 2.61 60.48
N SER A 856 50.93 1.93 61.39
CA SER A 856 50.84 2.26 62.79
C SER A 856 52.10 1.85 63.52
N THR A 857 52.94 2.84 63.84
CA THR A 857 54.04 2.61 64.76
C THR A 857 53.44 2.37 66.13
N VAL A 858 53.75 1.22 66.74
CA VAL A 858 53.28 0.88 68.08
C VAL A 858 54.36 1.25 69.08
N GLN A 859 53.98 2.01 70.10
CA GLN A 859 54.76 2.12 71.31
C GLN A 859 54.06 1.32 72.42
N GLN A 860 54.84 0.54 73.16
CA GLN A 860 54.35 -0.32 74.23
C GLN A 860 55.04 0.06 75.54
N GLN A 861 54.25 0.24 76.60
CA GLN A 861 54.72 0.64 77.92
C GLN A 861 54.13 -0.29 78.98
N GLU A 862 54.96 -0.70 79.95
CA GLU A 862 54.49 -1.37 81.16
C GLU A 862 54.17 -0.30 82.21
N VAL A 863 53.00 -0.40 82.85
CA VAL A 863 52.47 0.61 83.79
C VAL A 863 51.86 -0.06 85.02
N ASP A 864 52.20 0.47 86.19
CA ASP A 864 51.57 0.12 87.47
C ASP A 864 50.30 0.93 87.70
N VAL A 865 49.14 0.27 87.59
CA VAL A 865 47.82 0.82 87.91
C VAL A 865 47.49 0.58 89.38
N THR A 866 47.00 1.62 90.05
CA THR A 866 46.63 1.55 91.48
C THR A 866 45.15 1.83 91.70
N SER A 867 44.73 1.95 92.96
CA SER A 867 43.34 2.29 93.32
C SER A 867 42.95 3.74 93.05
N THR A 868 43.90 4.61 92.70
CA THR A 868 43.63 5.96 92.20
C THR A 868 43.56 5.98 90.68
N LEU A 869 42.56 6.68 90.13
CA LEU A 869 42.44 6.92 88.68
C LEU A 869 43.66 7.70 88.17
N GLN A 870 44.40 7.12 87.23
CA GLN A 870 45.44 7.79 86.44
C GLN A 870 44.95 7.97 85.00
N SER A 871 45.24 9.11 84.36
CA SER A 871 44.88 9.29 82.95
C SER A 871 45.96 8.79 82.01
N ILE A 872 45.57 8.43 80.78
CA ILE A 872 46.52 8.06 79.73
C ILE A 872 47.41 9.26 79.35
N GLY A 873 46.91 10.50 79.50
CA GLY A 873 47.74 11.70 79.38
C GLY A 873 48.87 11.75 80.41
N ASP A 874 48.57 11.52 81.70
CA ASP A 874 49.60 11.49 82.76
C ASP A 874 50.67 10.41 82.49
N LEU A 875 50.30 9.30 81.86
CA LEU A 875 51.20 8.20 81.49
C LEU A 875 52.02 8.47 80.22
N LEU A 876 51.53 9.35 79.34
CA LEU A 876 52.24 9.79 78.13
C LEU A 876 53.21 10.94 78.40
N ASP A 877 52.93 11.76 79.42
CA ASP A 877 53.78 12.86 79.90
C ASP A 877 54.86 12.40 80.91
N ASP A 878 54.90 11.11 81.27
CA ASP A 878 55.97 10.53 82.11
C ASP A 878 57.31 10.51 81.36
N GLU A 879 58.41 10.92 82.02
CA GLU A 879 59.76 11.00 81.40
C GLU A 879 60.29 9.66 80.87
N SER A 880 59.69 8.52 81.26
CA SER A 880 60.02 7.19 80.75
C SER A 880 59.28 6.81 79.46
N TYR A 881 58.20 7.51 79.11
CA TYR A 881 57.51 7.33 77.83
C TYR A 881 58.15 8.21 76.75
N THR A 882 58.17 7.73 75.50
CA THR A 882 58.61 8.52 74.35
C THR A 882 57.76 8.18 73.15
N HIS A 883 57.10 9.18 72.56
CA HIS A 883 56.37 9.00 71.31
C HIS A 883 57.30 8.55 70.17
N PRO A 884 56.83 7.71 69.24
CA PRO A 884 57.56 7.42 68.01
C PRO A 884 57.98 8.70 67.27
N ALA A 885 59.12 8.64 66.57
CA ALA A 885 59.72 9.83 65.95
C ALA A 885 58.74 10.54 65.01
N GLY A 886 58.48 11.82 65.28
CA GLY A 886 57.55 12.65 64.51
C GLY A 886 56.06 12.46 64.83
N LYS A 887 55.70 11.60 65.80
CA LYS A 887 54.32 11.42 66.28
C LYS A 887 54.08 12.17 67.57
N THR A 888 52.81 12.50 67.81
CA THR A 888 52.29 13.20 68.98
C THR A 888 51.05 12.50 69.52
N ALA A 889 50.55 12.92 70.68
CA ALA A 889 49.26 12.48 71.20
C ALA A 889 48.06 12.70 70.24
N ALA A 890 48.15 13.68 69.32
CA ALA A 890 47.09 13.93 68.34
C ALA A 890 47.00 12.83 67.27
N ASP A 891 48.09 12.08 67.07
CA ASP A 891 48.19 11.03 66.05
C ASP A 891 47.73 9.65 66.58
N ILE A 892 47.29 9.52 67.83
CA ILE A 892 46.80 8.25 68.39
C ILE A 892 45.51 7.81 67.68
N ILE A 893 45.41 6.54 67.28
CA ILE A 893 44.22 5.95 66.64
C ILE A 893 43.60 4.79 67.41
N GLN A 894 44.38 4.13 68.28
CA GLN A 894 43.92 3.01 69.08
C GLN A 894 44.79 2.85 70.34
N PHE A 895 44.15 2.38 71.41
CA PHE A 895 44.78 2.07 72.69
C PHE A 895 44.34 0.68 73.15
N ASP A 896 45.29 -0.15 73.58
CA ASP A 896 45.02 -1.48 74.13
C ASP A 896 45.61 -1.64 75.52
N VAL A 897 44.89 -2.35 76.39
CA VAL A 897 45.39 -2.85 77.68
C VAL A 897 45.49 -4.36 77.56
N SER A 898 46.63 -4.91 77.98
CA SER A 898 46.89 -6.34 77.96
C SER A 898 47.74 -6.80 79.14
N HIS A 899 47.80 -8.11 79.36
CA HIS A 899 48.70 -8.74 80.35
C HIS A 899 48.58 -8.18 81.77
N ALA A 900 47.40 -7.65 82.14
CA ALA A 900 47.15 -7.10 83.46
C ALA A 900 47.26 -8.20 84.54
N THR A 901 48.05 -7.95 85.59
CA THR A 901 48.28 -8.92 86.69
C THR A 901 47.09 -9.04 87.66
N ALA A 902 46.15 -8.11 87.59
CA ALA A 902 44.81 -8.19 88.17
C ALA A 902 43.84 -7.36 87.29
N ASP A 903 42.55 -7.45 87.56
CA ASP A 903 41.48 -6.76 86.85
C ASP A 903 41.71 -5.24 86.81
N VAL A 904 41.79 -4.66 85.60
CA VAL A 904 41.94 -3.21 85.37
C VAL A 904 40.69 -2.68 84.68
N ASP A 905 40.07 -1.69 85.30
CA ASP A 905 38.90 -0.96 84.82
C ASP A 905 39.32 0.27 84.01
N VAL A 906 38.71 0.44 82.84
CA VAL A 906 38.95 1.57 81.94
C VAL A 906 37.73 2.49 81.89
N HIS A 907 37.96 3.79 82.07
CA HIS A 907 36.96 4.85 82.10
C HIS A 907 37.21 5.88 80.97
N ASP A 908 36.13 6.48 80.44
CA ASP A 908 36.21 7.54 79.44
C ASP A 908 36.42 8.95 80.04
N ALA A 909 36.67 9.92 79.15
CA ALA A 909 36.97 11.33 79.44
C ALA A 909 35.92 12.08 80.29
N SER A 910 34.67 11.59 80.30
CA SER A 910 33.48 12.25 80.82
C SER A 910 32.91 11.58 82.08
N ASN A 911 33.43 10.41 82.48
CA ASN A 911 32.61 9.44 83.19
C ASN A 911 33.24 8.79 84.45
N ASP A 912 32.78 9.22 85.61
CA ASP A 912 33.03 8.58 86.93
C ASP A 912 31.69 8.26 87.65
N ILE A 913 30.55 8.28 86.93
CA ILE A 913 29.21 8.30 87.57
C ILE A 913 28.12 7.46 86.87
N ASP A 914 28.21 7.11 85.57
CA ASP A 914 27.10 6.38 84.89
C ASP A 914 27.18 4.85 84.93
N GLY A 915 28.34 4.28 85.29
CA GLY A 915 28.52 2.86 85.55
C GLY A 915 28.89 2.00 84.33
N THR A 916 29.22 2.58 83.18
CA THR A 916 29.74 1.83 82.01
C THR A 916 31.25 1.51 82.12
N THR A 917 31.61 0.63 83.06
CA THR A 917 32.99 0.14 83.23
C THR A 917 33.30 -1.04 82.29
N THR A 918 34.44 -1.01 81.59
CA THR A 918 34.99 -2.17 80.87
C THR A 918 36.23 -2.71 81.60
N THR A 919 36.14 -3.93 82.13
CA THR A 919 37.21 -4.57 82.90
C THR A 919 38.09 -5.48 82.02
N ALA A 920 39.38 -5.16 81.92
CA ALA A 920 40.38 -6.01 81.27
C ALA A 920 40.83 -7.14 82.22
N THR A 921 40.55 -8.38 81.85
CA THR A 921 40.86 -9.61 82.62
C THR A 921 41.79 -10.53 81.84
N THR A 922 43.09 -10.52 82.15
CA THR A 922 44.16 -11.40 81.64
C THR A 922 44.31 -11.61 80.11
N GLY A 923 43.51 -10.95 79.27
CA GLY A 923 43.59 -10.92 77.81
C GLY A 923 44.02 -9.57 77.24
N VAL A 924 43.86 -9.38 75.93
CA VAL A 924 43.95 -8.07 75.26
C VAL A 924 42.53 -7.53 75.08
N THR A 925 42.28 -6.32 75.56
CA THR A 925 41.05 -5.56 75.26
C THR A 925 41.42 -4.35 74.41
N TYR A 926 40.61 -4.07 73.39
CA TYR A 926 40.90 -3.11 72.32
C TYR A 926 39.94 -1.92 72.41
N TRP A 927 40.46 -0.69 72.34
CA TRP A 927 39.65 0.53 72.31
C TRP A 927 40.02 1.43 71.13
N PRO A 928 39.18 1.53 70.08
CA PRO A 928 39.39 2.46 68.98
C PRO A 928 38.99 3.88 69.42
N ILE A 929 39.98 4.73 69.71
CA ILE A 929 39.77 6.14 70.08
C ILE A 929 40.74 7.02 69.30
N LEU A 930 40.21 8.10 68.72
CA LEU A 930 40.91 8.98 67.79
C LEU A 930 41.44 10.25 68.47
N GLY A 931 42.73 10.50 68.30
CA GLY A 931 43.45 11.72 68.66
C GLY A 931 43.43 12.06 70.16
N ALA A 932 43.43 13.36 70.45
CA ALA A 932 43.59 13.90 71.81
C ALA A 932 42.52 13.45 72.82
N ALA A 933 41.42 12.84 72.39
CA ALA A 933 40.45 12.20 73.28
C ALA A 933 41.05 11.00 74.06
N ALA A 934 42.04 10.32 73.49
CA ALA A 934 42.74 9.21 74.15
C ALA A 934 43.42 9.65 75.46
N LEU A 935 43.92 10.90 75.52
CA LEU A 935 44.59 11.45 76.71
C LEU A 935 43.69 11.48 77.96
N ALA A 936 42.39 11.62 77.76
CA ALA A 936 41.42 11.76 78.84
C ALA A 936 40.84 10.42 79.34
N MET A 937 41.16 9.29 78.70
CA MET A 937 40.89 7.96 79.24
C MET A 937 41.60 7.76 80.58
N ARG A 938 41.03 6.95 81.47
CA ARG A 938 41.61 6.67 82.80
C ARG A 938 41.60 5.19 83.16
N LEU A 939 42.63 4.76 83.88
CA LEU A 939 42.79 3.40 84.39
C LEU A 939 42.64 3.36 85.90
N LYS A 940 42.03 2.29 86.42
CA LYS A 940 41.87 2.01 87.84
C LYS A 940 41.90 0.51 88.09
N THR A 941 42.28 0.07 89.28
CA THR A 941 42.01 -1.31 89.74
C THR A 941 41.55 -1.31 91.19
N ALA A 942 40.91 -2.40 91.63
CA ALA A 942 40.52 -2.59 93.02
C ALA A 942 41.71 -2.81 93.98
N SER A 943 42.91 -3.08 93.45
CA SER A 943 44.13 -3.27 94.27
C SER A 943 45.36 -2.57 93.64
N THR A 944 46.47 -3.27 93.44
CA THR A 944 47.63 -2.81 92.66
C THR A 944 47.89 -3.83 91.57
N ALA A 945 47.90 -3.39 90.31
CA ALA A 945 48.08 -4.23 89.14
C ALA A 945 49.18 -3.62 88.27
N THR A 946 49.91 -4.46 87.55
CA THR A 946 50.82 -4.04 86.47
C THR A 946 50.17 -4.48 85.17
N CYS A 947 50.11 -3.60 84.17
CA CYS A 947 49.55 -3.94 82.86
C CYS A 947 50.42 -3.39 81.72
N LEU A 948 50.20 -3.96 80.54
CA LEU A 948 50.92 -3.64 79.33
C LEU A 948 50.03 -2.83 78.40
N ILE A 949 50.35 -1.55 78.26
CA ILE A 949 49.68 -0.59 77.39
C ILE A 949 50.32 -0.65 76.01
N ARG A 950 49.49 -0.68 74.95
CA ARG A 950 49.93 -0.49 73.56
C ARG A 950 49.19 0.69 72.96
N ILE A 951 49.94 1.59 72.35
CA ILE A 951 49.41 2.81 71.73
C ILE A 951 49.80 2.78 70.26
N TRP A 952 48.79 2.86 69.41
CA TRP A 952 48.90 2.83 67.97
C TRP A 952 48.72 4.26 67.45
N TYR A 953 49.68 4.72 66.67
CA TYR A 953 49.63 6.03 66.00
C TYR A 953 49.24 5.85 64.52
N ALA A 954 48.58 6.84 63.92
CA ALA A 954 48.36 6.93 62.47
C ALA A 954 49.69 6.99 61.69
#